data_AF-A0A836KFT5-F1
#
_entry.id   AF-A0A836KFT5-F1
#
_cell.length_a   1.000
_cell.length_b   1.000
_cell.length_c   1.000
_cell.angle_alpha   90.00
_cell.angle_beta   90.00
_cell.angle_gamma   90.00
#
_symmetry.space_group_name_H-M   'P 1'
#
loop_
_entity.id
_entity.type
_entity.pdbx_description
1 polymer ?
#
loop_
_entity_poly.entity_id
_entity_poly.type
_entity_poly.pdbx_seq_one_letter_code
_entity_poly.pdbx_strand_id
1 'polypeptide(L)'
;MRRVETLSKHLQDNHYVRIERRGVVGLIRMLSSAPPHSQVGGCVLCAPMRAQILRALRALEADTGCLLIVLTSTSHRFFSSGIDKANFAECFVSDPTAQPPVPSLWELTSAVATCPKVCVAAIQGLCSSWGLELALAADYRICEVNAQFRFPEVRFGITPGGGGAQRLICTVGVPHALKMLCHGSPVYAKEAYQIGLIDVPACNAPHLWTALVKFIETHVTAADPVTPGGNGEKVTSLRTMQDAQAAKALALRRRCACPAYAQLPFFMRGWCAWMEHQLRGSVPREVQAPYRAIEAVKLAVMHSCRRGGGGSLESTNDADGSDSAATYAAAERALFESCLLLPEAQATQHLLRASQRTSMLWEKKWISQQRPVSGLPTITECSSEVDAAVRHPVSVASVCDPLNNGVAGRQGLKKVAVIGAGTMGTSIALMLLWQPEIEVFMVETDAQRQEVARQTIEDYLCARVQAQRLSAHRCDDMLHRLRVMGSGAVPFPPALADVDLVFECAPEVASIKQNIFARLDSVCKRSAILATSSSAQDVNELASVTQRPGQVLGMHFFPPANESPLVEVIRGASTEQWVVECMMHLLCRLDKYPIVSVSRQGYVGTRLLLAALYQAYAMLEDGCFPLQIDTALRRHFHFTRGLFELEDIMGLDVMAMARASMCAAAARANGRSPPPPKRVGIEPSVPSALELSNGWCLPSRYVFGIPDALIAAGALGRKTREGWYTYVTPQEATLRYRLRHPIASWMWTGSVPSNLRAGHAAERGSTAGTADAVECAPLPSDTSVPREVASLSARSRRRYPLVSLKSLIQQHNYATEYRTIECSKRRRVTRRPFREEEIFERIVFAMVNEAAKIMADGIITNAADIDCTSVYGFGFPAWKGGLCYYADRVAGIDAIVRKMQVYHRALGSEEFPAPCSALREMQAKGMTFGSMFR
;
A
#
# COMPACT_ATOMS: atom_id res chain seq x y z
N MET A 1 -38.64 -7.72 15.85
CA MET A 1 -38.15 -7.91 14.47
C MET A 1 -39.29 -8.48 13.62
N ARG A 2 -40.07 -7.64 12.94
CA ARG A 2 -41.18 -8.08 12.05
C ARG A 2 -40.63 -8.44 10.65
N ARG A 3 -41.38 -9.31 9.93
CA ARG A 3 -41.08 -9.93 8.62
C ARG A 3 -40.18 -9.08 7.70
N VAL A 4 -39.08 -9.68 7.24
CA VAL A 4 -38.20 -9.13 6.19
C VAL A 4 -38.86 -9.38 4.84
N GLU A 5 -39.42 -8.35 4.22
CA GLU A 5 -39.85 -8.42 2.82
C GLU A 5 -38.64 -8.11 1.93
N THR A 6 -38.17 -9.12 1.21
CA THR A 6 -37.10 -8.94 0.22
C THR A 6 -37.75 -8.49 -1.08
N LEU A 7 -37.65 -7.20 -1.42
CA LEU A 7 -38.14 -6.64 -2.69
C LEU A 7 -37.42 -7.21 -3.94
N SER A 8 -36.36 -8.01 -3.77
CA SER A 8 -35.57 -8.60 -4.86
C SER A 8 -36.33 -9.51 -5.82
N LYS A 9 -37.56 -9.97 -5.53
CA LYS A 9 -38.29 -10.89 -6.43
C LYS A 9 -38.68 -10.28 -7.79
N HIS A 10 -38.63 -8.95 -7.94
CA HIS A 10 -39.01 -8.26 -9.19
C HIS A 10 -37.85 -7.55 -9.93
N LEU A 11 -36.60 -7.71 -9.47
CA LEU A 11 -35.42 -7.10 -10.09
C LEU A 11 -34.50 -8.23 -10.58
N GLN A 12 -34.58 -8.55 -11.88
CA GLN A 12 -33.98 -9.75 -12.46
C GLN A 12 -32.43 -9.81 -12.48
N ASP A 13 -31.69 -8.79 -12.02
CA ASP A 13 -30.20 -8.77 -12.10
C ASP A 13 -29.50 -8.16 -10.85
N ASN A 14 -29.70 -8.71 -9.64
CA ASN A 14 -29.09 -8.19 -8.40
C ASN A 14 -27.63 -8.68 -8.16
N HIS A 15 -26.75 -8.57 -9.16
CA HIS A 15 -25.37 -9.04 -9.05
C HIS A 15 -24.45 -8.13 -8.23
N TYR A 16 -24.73 -6.82 -8.15
CA TYR A 16 -23.88 -5.83 -7.47
C TYR A 16 -24.56 -5.14 -6.30
N VAL A 17 -25.90 -5.02 -6.32
CA VAL A 17 -26.67 -4.35 -5.27
C VAL A 17 -27.84 -5.22 -4.85
N ARG A 18 -28.05 -5.32 -3.53
CA ARG A 18 -29.24 -5.93 -2.95
C ARG A 18 -30.07 -4.90 -2.21
N ILE A 19 -31.38 -4.93 -2.44
CA ILE A 19 -32.35 -4.06 -1.78
C ILE A 19 -33.11 -4.88 -0.73
N GLU A 20 -33.17 -4.37 0.50
CA GLU A 20 -34.01 -4.91 1.56
C GLU A 20 -34.96 -3.83 2.09
N ARG A 21 -36.16 -4.25 2.50
CA ARG A 21 -37.15 -3.35 3.09
C ARG A 21 -37.48 -3.78 4.52
N ARG A 22 -37.41 -2.83 5.45
CA ARG A 22 -37.71 -3.04 6.88
C ARG A 22 -38.54 -1.88 7.44
N GLY A 23 -39.85 -2.05 7.54
CA GLY A 23 -40.74 -1.02 8.13
C GLY A 23 -40.77 0.25 7.30
N VAL A 24 -40.18 1.36 7.77
CA VAL A 24 -40.01 2.63 7.02
C VAL A 24 -38.60 2.82 6.43
N VAL A 25 -37.69 1.86 6.68
CA VAL A 25 -36.30 1.88 6.23
C VAL A 25 -36.11 1.02 4.98
N GLY A 26 -35.62 1.63 3.90
CA GLY A 26 -35.05 0.95 2.74
C GLY A 26 -33.55 0.77 2.93
N LEU A 27 -33.02 -0.37 2.49
CA LEU A 27 -31.60 -0.69 2.62
C LEU A 27 -31.03 -1.05 1.27
N ILE A 28 -30.01 -0.31 0.84
CA ILE A 28 -29.21 -0.58 -0.35
C ILE A 28 -27.88 -1.17 0.14
N ARG A 29 -27.69 -2.46 -0.10
CA ARG A 29 -26.45 -3.18 0.21
C ARG A 29 -25.62 -3.35 -1.06
N MET A 30 -24.46 -2.71 -1.11
CA MET A 30 -23.43 -3.00 -2.10
C MET A 30 -22.85 -4.38 -1.82
N LEU A 31 -22.88 -5.24 -2.82
CA LEU A 31 -22.35 -6.59 -2.75
C LEU A 31 -20.85 -6.57 -3.01
N SER A 32 -20.11 -7.34 -2.22
CA SER A 32 -18.67 -7.54 -2.43
C SER A 32 -18.38 -8.53 -3.58
N SER A 33 -19.38 -8.91 -4.37
CA SER A 33 -19.22 -9.61 -5.64
C SER A 33 -18.51 -8.67 -6.59
N ALA A 34 -17.21 -8.88 -6.71
CA ALA A 34 -16.45 -8.31 -7.80
C ALA A 34 -17.15 -8.66 -9.13
N PRO A 35 -17.10 -7.76 -10.14
CA PRO A 35 -17.14 -8.22 -11.53
C PRO A 35 -16.16 -9.39 -11.68
N PRO A 36 -16.38 -10.36 -12.57
CA PRO A 36 -15.46 -11.48 -12.78
C PRO A 36 -13.97 -11.03 -12.84
N HIS A 37 -13.71 -9.81 -13.32
CA HIS A 37 -12.37 -9.24 -13.49
C HIS A 37 -11.82 -8.35 -12.35
N SER A 38 -12.57 -8.05 -11.28
CA SER A 38 -12.06 -7.17 -10.19
C SER A 38 -11.56 -7.99 -9.00
N GLN A 39 -10.29 -8.40 -9.01
CA GLN A 39 -9.74 -9.26 -7.94
C GLN A 39 -9.66 -8.64 -6.54
N VAL A 40 -9.89 -7.33 -6.41
CA VAL A 40 -9.91 -6.69 -5.09
C VAL A 40 -11.27 -6.95 -4.46
N GLY A 41 -11.32 -7.85 -3.47
CA GLY A 41 -12.53 -8.12 -2.70
C GLY A 41 -13.00 -6.90 -1.91
N GLY A 42 -13.70 -5.98 -2.57
CA GLY A 42 -14.27 -4.73 -2.05
C GLY A 42 -15.36 -4.17 -2.96
N CYS A 43 -16.22 -3.31 -2.41
CA CYS A 43 -17.32 -2.70 -3.16
C CYS A 43 -16.79 -1.54 -4.04
N VAL A 44 -16.49 -1.86 -5.30
CA VAL A 44 -15.97 -0.92 -6.29
C VAL A 44 -17.13 -0.25 -7.05
N LEU A 45 -17.03 1.06 -7.32
CA LEU A 45 -18.05 1.82 -8.04
C LEU A 45 -17.86 1.75 -9.57
N CYS A 46 -17.79 0.53 -10.10
CA CYS A 46 -17.78 0.27 -11.55
C CYS A 46 -19.11 0.68 -12.21
N ALA A 47 -19.14 0.76 -13.54
CA ALA A 47 -20.34 1.18 -14.28
C ALA A 47 -21.60 0.37 -13.90
N PRO A 48 -21.58 -0.98 -13.86
CA PRO A 48 -22.71 -1.78 -13.41
C PRO A 48 -23.16 -1.49 -11.96
N MET A 49 -22.21 -1.33 -11.03
CA MET A 49 -22.53 -0.99 -9.64
C MET A 49 -23.23 0.36 -9.55
N ARG A 50 -22.74 1.39 -10.25
CA ARG A 50 -23.36 2.72 -10.26
C ARG A 50 -24.78 2.69 -10.82
N ALA A 51 -24.99 1.98 -11.92
CA ALA A 51 -26.31 1.81 -12.52
C ALA A 51 -27.30 1.12 -11.56
N GLN A 52 -26.85 0.05 -10.88
CA GLN A 52 -27.69 -0.67 -9.92
C GLN A 52 -27.97 0.15 -8.65
N ILE A 53 -27.02 0.94 -8.14
CA ILE A 53 -27.25 1.84 -7.00
C ILE A 53 -28.28 2.90 -7.38
N LEU A 54 -28.16 3.54 -8.56
CA LEU A 54 -29.13 4.54 -9.01
C LEU A 54 -30.53 3.94 -9.17
N ARG A 55 -30.64 2.78 -9.81
CA ARG A 55 -31.91 2.05 -9.96
C ARG A 55 -32.53 1.72 -8.59
N ALA A 56 -31.71 1.24 -7.65
CA ALA A 56 -32.16 0.92 -6.30
C ALA A 56 -32.64 2.16 -5.54
N LEU A 57 -31.91 3.28 -5.66
CA LEU A 57 -32.29 4.56 -5.08
C LEU A 57 -33.63 5.03 -5.64
N ARG A 58 -33.83 5.03 -6.97
CA ARG A 58 -35.09 5.44 -7.60
C ARG A 58 -36.26 4.54 -7.22
N ALA A 59 -36.04 3.23 -7.12
CA ALA A 59 -37.08 2.29 -6.67
C ALA A 59 -37.51 2.58 -5.23
N LEU A 60 -36.54 2.77 -4.32
CA LEU A 60 -36.82 3.12 -2.94
C LEU A 60 -37.38 4.54 -2.79
N GLU A 61 -37.04 5.47 -3.68
CA GLU A 61 -37.60 6.83 -3.74
C GLU A 61 -39.10 6.81 -4.11
N ALA A 62 -39.49 5.97 -5.08
CA ALA A 62 -40.88 5.80 -5.48
C ALA A 62 -41.76 5.07 -4.43
N ASP A 63 -41.17 4.26 -3.54
CA ASP A 63 -41.92 3.54 -2.48
C ASP A 63 -42.42 4.50 -1.39
N THR A 64 -43.70 4.85 -1.40
CA THR A 64 -44.32 5.78 -0.43
C THR A 64 -44.22 5.32 1.03
N GLY A 65 -44.05 4.03 1.29
CA GLY A 65 -43.85 3.52 2.64
C GLY A 65 -42.42 3.75 3.18
N CYS A 66 -41.45 4.03 2.30
CA CYS A 66 -40.05 4.26 2.65
C CYS A 66 -39.81 5.73 2.96
N LEU A 67 -39.29 6.03 4.14
CA LEU A 67 -38.95 7.39 4.60
C LEU A 67 -37.44 7.60 4.75
N LEU A 68 -36.69 6.51 4.94
CA LEU A 68 -35.25 6.53 5.20
C LEU A 68 -34.55 5.45 4.38
N ILE A 69 -33.44 5.79 3.72
CA ILE A 69 -32.62 4.89 2.91
C ILE A 69 -31.24 4.76 3.54
N VAL A 70 -30.81 3.53 3.81
CA VAL A 70 -29.45 3.24 4.30
C VAL A 70 -28.61 2.71 3.15
N LEU A 71 -27.50 3.39 2.86
CA LEU A 71 -26.43 2.92 1.99
C LEU A 71 -25.42 2.15 2.84
N THR A 72 -25.14 0.90 2.50
CA THR A 72 -24.12 0.11 3.20
C THR A 72 -23.50 -0.93 2.29
N SER A 73 -22.53 -1.66 2.81
CA SER A 73 -21.89 -2.78 2.15
C SER A 73 -22.20 -4.09 2.85
N THR A 74 -22.12 -5.19 2.10
CA THR A 74 -22.08 -6.55 2.67
C THR A 74 -20.71 -6.93 3.22
N SER A 75 -19.66 -6.21 2.82
CA SER A 75 -18.31 -6.43 3.29
C SER A 75 -18.06 -5.76 4.63
N HIS A 76 -17.53 -6.52 5.59
CA HIS A 76 -17.01 -6.00 6.85
C HIS A 76 -15.68 -5.24 6.69
N ARG A 77 -15.06 -5.30 5.50
CA ARG A 77 -13.75 -4.69 5.22
C ARG A 77 -13.86 -3.39 4.44
N PHE A 78 -14.93 -3.20 3.67
CA PHE A 78 -15.09 -2.07 2.76
C PHE A 78 -16.53 -1.60 2.74
N PHE A 79 -16.75 -0.32 3.02
CA PHE A 79 -17.94 0.37 2.55
C PHE A 79 -17.85 0.52 1.04
N SER A 80 -16.74 1.11 0.57
CA SER A 80 -16.35 1.12 -0.82
C SER A 80 -14.86 1.45 -0.96
N SER A 81 -14.18 0.73 -1.84
CA SER A 81 -12.79 1.02 -2.23
C SER A 81 -12.68 2.17 -3.23
N GLY A 82 -13.80 2.63 -3.79
CA GLY A 82 -13.91 3.76 -4.70
C GLY A 82 -13.79 3.37 -6.17
N ILE A 83 -12.93 4.09 -6.90
CA ILE A 83 -12.66 3.87 -8.32
C ILE A 83 -12.28 2.40 -8.58
N ASP A 84 -12.79 1.85 -9.68
CA ASP A 84 -12.28 0.59 -10.21
C ASP A 84 -10.89 0.80 -10.75
N LYS A 85 -9.90 0.66 -9.85
CA LYS A 85 -8.51 0.65 -10.25
C LYS A 85 -8.25 -0.37 -11.34
N ALA A 86 -9.08 -1.42 -11.45
CA ALA A 86 -8.94 -2.48 -12.43
C ALA A 86 -9.51 -2.16 -13.81
N ASN A 87 -10.44 -1.22 -13.90
CA ASN A 87 -11.02 -0.75 -15.16
C ASN A 87 -11.04 0.78 -15.16
N PHE A 88 -9.87 1.38 -14.87
CA PHE A 88 -9.77 2.82 -14.58
C PHE A 88 -10.33 3.69 -15.71
N ALA A 89 -10.09 3.33 -16.98
CA ALA A 89 -10.62 4.06 -18.12
C ALA A 89 -12.16 3.93 -18.23
N GLU A 90 -12.70 2.73 -18.00
CA GLU A 90 -14.14 2.45 -18.06
C GLU A 90 -14.91 3.08 -16.90
N CYS A 91 -14.23 3.43 -15.80
CA CYS A 91 -14.86 4.12 -14.67
C CYS A 91 -15.58 5.39 -15.10
N PHE A 92 -15.05 6.09 -16.10
CA PHE A 92 -15.55 7.40 -16.54
C PHE A 92 -16.66 7.30 -17.61
N VAL A 93 -17.04 6.08 -18.01
CA VAL A 93 -18.17 5.87 -18.91
C VAL A 93 -19.47 6.32 -18.22
N SER A 94 -20.20 7.22 -18.88
CA SER A 94 -21.60 7.52 -18.62
C SER A 94 -22.37 7.21 -19.90
N ASP A 95 -23.43 6.44 -19.78
CA ASP A 95 -24.27 6.06 -20.91
C ASP A 95 -25.74 6.12 -20.50
N PRO A 96 -26.45 7.21 -20.83
CA PRO A 96 -27.87 7.34 -20.54
C PRO A 96 -28.74 6.39 -21.41
N THR A 97 -28.20 5.86 -22.50
CA THR A 97 -28.91 4.97 -23.44
C THR A 97 -28.79 3.49 -23.06
N ALA A 98 -27.82 3.13 -22.21
CA ALA A 98 -27.68 1.80 -21.66
C ALA A 98 -28.95 1.35 -20.90
N GLN A 99 -29.19 0.04 -20.86
CA GLN A 99 -30.28 -0.55 -20.08
C GLN A 99 -29.69 -1.53 -19.05
N PRO A 100 -29.63 -1.17 -17.75
CA PRO A 100 -30.04 0.11 -17.16
C PRO A 100 -29.06 1.27 -17.48
N PRO A 101 -29.54 2.54 -17.43
CA PRO A 101 -28.68 3.70 -17.66
C PRO A 101 -27.49 3.72 -16.69
N VAL A 102 -26.30 4.02 -17.22
CA VAL A 102 -25.06 4.09 -16.43
C VAL A 102 -24.80 5.55 -16.11
N PRO A 103 -24.97 5.99 -14.86
CA PRO A 103 -24.68 7.37 -14.48
C PRO A 103 -23.17 7.59 -14.31
N SER A 104 -22.74 8.81 -14.61
CA SER A 104 -21.50 9.37 -14.07
C SER A 104 -21.55 9.38 -12.53
N LEU A 105 -20.38 9.50 -11.89
CA LEU A 105 -20.34 9.63 -10.43
C LEU A 105 -21.11 10.87 -9.96
N TRP A 106 -20.99 11.99 -10.66
CA TRP A 106 -21.70 13.22 -10.32
C TRP A 106 -23.22 13.03 -10.33
N GLU A 107 -23.78 12.39 -11.35
CA GLU A 107 -25.22 12.11 -11.42
C GLU A 107 -25.68 11.22 -10.27
N LEU A 108 -24.89 10.20 -9.93
CA LEU A 108 -25.18 9.31 -8.81
C LEU A 108 -25.16 10.04 -7.46
N THR A 109 -24.09 10.78 -7.16
CA THR A 109 -23.97 11.52 -5.89
C THR A 109 -24.99 12.64 -5.81
N SER A 110 -25.34 13.27 -6.93
CA SER A 110 -26.41 14.28 -7.00
C SER A 110 -27.76 13.66 -6.71
N ALA A 111 -28.09 12.50 -7.30
CA ALA A 111 -29.34 11.79 -7.02
C ALA A 111 -29.48 11.41 -5.54
N VAL A 112 -28.40 10.97 -4.88
CA VAL A 112 -28.41 10.70 -3.43
C VAL A 112 -28.64 11.99 -2.64
N ALA A 113 -27.93 13.07 -2.99
CA ALA A 113 -28.04 14.34 -2.27
C ALA A 113 -29.43 14.98 -2.39
N THR A 114 -30.06 14.91 -3.57
CA THR A 114 -31.38 15.49 -3.84
C THR A 114 -32.56 14.58 -3.51
N CYS A 115 -32.31 13.32 -3.13
CA CYS A 115 -33.36 12.38 -2.75
C CYS A 115 -34.25 12.98 -1.64
N PRO A 116 -35.58 12.98 -1.78
CA PRO A 116 -36.50 13.56 -0.79
C PRO A 116 -36.53 12.77 0.54
N LYS A 117 -35.96 11.56 0.56
CA LYS A 117 -35.87 10.68 1.72
C LYS A 117 -34.56 10.89 2.46
N VAL A 118 -34.56 10.62 3.76
CA VAL A 118 -33.32 10.69 4.55
C VAL A 118 -32.37 9.58 4.11
N CYS A 119 -31.20 9.95 3.61
CA CYS A 119 -30.16 9.01 3.21
C CYS A 119 -29.08 8.89 4.31
N VAL A 120 -28.77 7.67 4.74
CA VAL A 120 -27.74 7.40 5.76
C VAL A 120 -26.66 6.48 5.18
N ALA A 121 -25.41 6.91 5.22
CA ALA A 121 -24.26 6.05 4.91
C ALA A 121 -23.80 5.31 6.17
N ALA A 122 -23.99 3.98 6.19
CA ALA A 122 -23.53 3.11 7.26
C ALA A 122 -22.21 2.42 6.84
N ILE A 123 -21.10 2.92 7.41
CA ILE A 123 -19.74 2.71 6.90
C ILE A 123 -18.98 1.71 7.76
N GLN A 124 -18.56 0.61 7.13
CA GLN A 124 -17.67 -0.41 7.70
C GLN A 124 -16.34 -0.40 6.96
N GLY A 125 -15.23 -0.61 7.67
CA GLY A 125 -13.90 -0.67 7.12
C GLY A 125 -13.53 0.55 6.27
N LEU A 126 -13.02 0.31 5.06
CA LEU A 126 -12.53 1.36 4.19
C LEU A 126 -13.65 2.06 3.40
N CYS A 127 -13.64 3.39 3.43
CA CYS A 127 -14.42 4.30 2.60
C CYS A 127 -13.48 5.25 1.86
N SER A 128 -13.22 4.97 0.58
CA SER A 128 -12.13 5.59 -0.18
C SER A 128 -12.63 6.16 -1.50
N SER A 129 -12.02 7.27 -1.94
CA SER A 129 -12.23 7.85 -3.27
C SER A 129 -13.73 8.06 -3.58
N TRP A 130 -14.23 7.59 -4.71
CA TRP A 130 -15.63 7.70 -5.13
C TRP A 130 -16.62 7.15 -4.09
N GLY A 131 -16.19 6.18 -3.27
CA GLY A 131 -16.99 5.67 -2.15
C GLY A 131 -17.21 6.72 -1.07
N LEU A 132 -16.20 7.55 -0.80
CA LEU A 132 -16.30 8.70 0.11
C LEU A 132 -17.14 9.83 -0.51
N GLU A 133 -17.06 10.06 -1.82
CA GLU A 133 -17.94 11.02 -2.50
C GLU A 133 -19.42 10.61 -2.38
N LEU A 134 -19.70 9.32 -2.54
CA LEU A 134 -21.03 8.75 -2.33
C LEU A 134 -21.50 8.89 -0.86
N ALA A 135 -20.61 8.64 0.10
CA ALA A 135 -20.93 8.79 1.52
C ALA A 135 -21.15 10.26 1.93
N LEU A 136 -20.43 11.21 1.32
CA LEU A 136 -20.62 12.65 1.54
C LEU A 136 -21.95 13.15 0.96
N ALA A 137 -22.48 12.49 -0.07
CA ALA A 137 -23.78 12.80 -0.63
C ALA A 137 -24.95 12.41 0.29
N ALA A 138 -24.82 11.32 1.07
CA ALA A 138 -25.83 10.90 2.05
C ALA A 138 -26.00 11.95 3.15
N ASP A 139 -27.20 12.11 3.71
CA ASP A 139 -27.57 13.11 4.74
C ASP A 139 -26.88 12.90 6.09
N TYR A 140 -26.63 11.65 6.48
CA TYR A 140 -25.87 11.30 7.68
C TYR A 140 -24.85 10.20 7.40
N ARG A 141 -23.75 10.20 8.15
CA ARG A 141 -22.68 9.19 8.10
C ARG A 141 -22.46 8.61 9.49
N ILE A 142 -22.52 7.28 9.57
CA ILE A 142 -22.26 6.51 10.77
C ILE A 142 -21.18 5.50 10.44
N CYS A 143 -20.21 5.32 11.34
CA CYS A 143 -19.11 4.39 11.09
C CYS A 143 -18.72 3.56 12.31
N GLU A 144 -18.08 2.41 12.06
CA GLU A 144 -17.40 1.63 13.08
C GLU A 144 -16.04 2.22 13.50
N VAL A 145 -15.53 1.83 14.66
CA VAL A 145 -14.29 2.38 15.23
C VAL A 145 -13.07 2.20 14.31
N ASN A 146 -13.02 1.11 13.55
CA ASN A 146 -11.91 0.81 12.64
C ASN A 146 -12.14 1.35 11.21
N ALA A 147 -13.16 2.18 10.98
CA ALA A 147 -13.41 2.77 9.69
C ALA A 147 -12.30 3.76 9.28
N GLN A 148 -12.01 3.80 7.98
CA GLN A 148 -10.97 4.65 7.39
C GLN A 148 -11.50 5.42 6.19
N PHE A 149 -11.17 6.70 6.12
CA PHE A 149 -11.63 7.64 5.10
C PHE A 149 -10.45 8.23 4.34
N ARG A 150 -10.47 8.25 3.02
CA ARG A 150 -9.38 8.87 2.22
C ARG A 150 -9.80 9.30 0.82
N PHE A 151 -9.15 10.35 0.33
CA PHE A 151 -9.17 10.80 -1.07
C PHE A 151 -7.80 10.54 -1.73
N PRO A 152 -7.54 9.31 -2.23
CA PRO A 152 -6.25 8.95 -2.82
C PRO A 152 -6.03 9.50 -4.25
N GLU A 153 -6.96 10.27 -4.82
CA GLU A 153 -6.98 10.74 -6.21
C GLU A 153 -5.67 11.43 -6.64
N VAL A 154 -5.08 12.24 -5.76
CA VAL A 154 -3.81 12.91 -6.02
C VAL A 154 -2.67 11.93 -6.31
N ARG A 155 -2.73 10.71 -5.75
CA ARG A 155 -1.77 9.63 -6.01
C ARG A 155 -1.97 8.98 -7.37
N PHE A 156 -3.13 9.20 -7.99
CA PHE A 156 -3.47 8.77 -9.34
C PHE A 156 -3.27 9.88 -10.38
N GLY A 157 -2.76 11.04 -9.96
CA GLY A 157 -2.62 12.21 -10.84
C GLY A 157 -3.95 12.93 -11.12
N ILE A 158 -5.01 12.66 -10.36
CA ILE A 158 -6.35 13.24 -10.56
C ILE A 158 -6.86 13.95 -9.31
N THR A 159 -7.98 14.64 -9.44
CA THR A 159 -8.76 15.24 -8.34
C THR A 159 -10.13 14.54 -8.26
N PRO A 160 -10.91 14.67 -7.16
CA PRO A 160 -12.30 14.19 -7.16
C PRO A 160 -13.14 14.92 -8.20
N GLY A 161 -14.13 14.22 -8.79
CA GLY A 161 -14.97 14.74 -9.88
C GLY A 161 -16.46 14.46 -9.73
N GLY A 162 -16.90 13.95 -8.57
CA GLY A 162 -18.31 13.68 -8.25
C GLY A 162 -18.89 14.64 -7.22
N GLY A 163 -18.34 15.86 -7.09
CA GLY A 163 -18.71 16.85 -6.07
C GLY A 163 -18.11 16.59 -4.69
N GLY A 164 -17.13 15.68 -4.60
CA GLY A 164 -16.44 15.35 -3.38
C GLY A 164 -15.73 16.54 -2.76
N ALA A 165 -15.07 17.39 -3.56
CA ALA A 165 -14.34 18.55 -3.06
C ALA A 165 -15.28 19.55 -2.38
N GLN A 166 -16.38 19.92 -3.03
CA GLN A 166 -17.39 20.80 -2.45
C GLN A 166 -17.99 20.24 -1.17
N ARG A 167 -18.51 19.00 -1.21
CA ARG A 167 -19.17 18.42 -0.04
C ARG A 167 -18.20 18.21 1.11
N LEU A 168 -16.95 17.83 0.84
CA LEU A 168 -15.92 17.69 1.86
C LEU A 168 -15.63 19.04 2.52
N ILE A 169 -15.43 20.10 1.73
CA ILE A 169 -15.17 21.43 2.27
C ILE A 169 -16.31 21.85 3.17
N CYS A 170 -17.57 21.74 2.75
CA CYS A 170 -18.71 22.09 3.60
C CYS A 170 -18.80 21.24 4.88
N THR A 171 -18.18 20.06 4.90
CA THR A 171 -18.26 19.13 6.04
C THR A 171 -17.13 19.36 7.05
N VAL A 172 -15.87 19.47 6.61
CA VAL A 172 -14.69 19.41 7.51
C VAL A 172 -13.81 20.65 7.52
N GLY A 173 -14.03 21.58 6.60
CA GLY A 173 -13.30 22.83 6.51
C GLY A 173 -12.21 22.80 5.45
N VAL A 174 -11.84 23.97 4.94
CA VAL A 174 -10.74 24.11 3.98
C VAL A 174 -9.42 23.49 4.48
N PRO A 175 -8.97 23.68 5.75
CA PRO A 175 -7.71 23.11 6.21
C PRO A 175 -7.69 21.57 6.17
N HIS A 176 -8.75 20.92 6.67
CA HIS A 176 -8.85 19.46 6.67
C HIS A 176 -9.08 18.91 5.25
N ALA A 177 -9.87 19.61 4.43
CA ALA A 177 -10.08 19.25 3.03
C ALA A 177 -8.77 19.30 2.24
N LEU A 178 -7.97 20.38 2.37
CA LEU A 178 -6.66 20.49 1.74
C LEU A 178 -5.71 19.36 2.20
N LYS A 179 -5.69 19.04 3.50
CA LYS A 179 -4.90 17.92 4.04
C LYS A 179 -5.31 16.59 3.39
N MET A 180 -6.61 16.31 3.29
CA MET A 180 -7.12 15.07 2.70
C MET A 180 -6.89 15.00 1.19
N LEU A 181 -7.19 16.08 0.45
CA LEU A 181 -7.14 16.12 -1.01
C LEU A 181 -5.71 16.22 -1.56
N CYS A 182 -4.84 17.04 -0.95
CA CYS A 182 -3.48 17.27 -1.48
C CYS A 182 -2.50 16.14 -1.13
N HIS A 183 -2.74 15.40 -0.04
CA HIS A 183 -1.83 14.34 0.43
C HIS A 183 -2.41 12.93 0.29
N GLY A 184 -3.73 12.80 0.13
CA GLY A 184 -4.44 11.52 0.14
C GLY A 184 -4.22 10.72 1.43
N SER A 185 -4.03 11.41 2.56
CA SER A 185 -3.80 10.78 3.86
C SER A 185 -5.10 10.19 4.43
N PRO A 186 -5.05 9.00 5.06
CA PRO A 186 -6.23 8.43 5.69
C PRO A 186 -6.60 9.18 6.98
N VAL A 187 -7.90 9.39 7.16
CA VAL A 187 -8.53 9.86 8.39
C VAL A 187 -9.26 8.68 9.02
N TYR A 188 -9.01 8.43 10.31
CA TYR A 188 -9.63 7.32 11.04
C TYR A 188 -10.89 7.78 11.77
N ALA A 189 -11.80 6.87 12.12
CA ALA A 189 -13.10 7.16 12.73
C ALA A 189 -13.07 8.22 13.85
N LYS A 190 -12.09 8.16 14.77
CA LYS A 190 -11.93 9.16 15.85
C LYS A 190 -11.69 10.57 15.30
N GLU A 191 -10.66 10.73 14.44
CA GLU A 191 -10.34 12.02 13.81
C GLU A 191 -11.49 12.47 12.93
N ALA A 192 -12.11 11.55 12.18
CA ALA A 192 -13.25 11.80 11.31
C ALA A 192 -14.44 12.39 12.09
N TYR A 193 -14.74 11.88 13.29
CA TYR A 193 -15.76 12.46 14.15
C TYR A 193 -15.35 13.85 14.67
N GLN A 194 -14.11 14.01 15.13
CA GLN A 194 -13.61 15.28 15.67
C GLN A 194 -13.67 16.42 14.64
N ILE A 195 -13.41 16.12 13.37
CA ILE A 195 -13.45 17.11 12.28
C ILE A 195 -14.83 17.25 11.63
N GLY A 196 -15.86 16.53 12.11
CA GLY A 196 -17.22 16.58 11.58
C GLY A 196 -17.45 15.78 10.29
N LEU A 197 -16.48 14.98 9.83
CA LEU A 197 -16.64 14.10 8.66
C LEU A 197 -17.73 13.05 8.89
N ILE A 198 -17.90 12.62 10.14
CA ILE A 198 -18.86 11.60 10.58
C ILE A 198 -19.75 12.18 11.67
N ASP A 199 -21.05 11.87 11.63
CA ASP A 199 -22.04 12.36 12.58
C ASP A 199 -22.05 11.55 13.88
N VAL A 200 -21.92 10.22 13.78
CA VAL A 200 -21.83 9.33 14.94
C VAL A 200 -20.73 8.28 14.77
N PRO A 201 -19.70 8.29 15.63
CA PRO A 201 -18.77 7.19 15.77
C PRO A 201 -19.44 6.12 16.63
N ALA A 202 -19.48 4.87 16.17
CA ALA A 202 -19.96 3.78 16.99
C ALA A 202 -18.94 3.48 18.09
N CYS A 203 -18.98 4.21 19.20
CA CYS A 203 -17.97 4.11 20.25
C CYS A 203 -18.09 2.85 21.11
N ASN A 204 -19.29 2.27 21.31
CA ASN A 204 -19.51 1.09 22.15
C ASN A 204 -20.90 0.46 21.90
N ALA A 205 -21.00 -0.54 21.01
CA ALA A 205 -22.04 -1.58 20.99
C ALA A 205 -21.70 -2.62 19.91
N PRO A 206 -22.04 -3.92 20.04
CA PRO A 206 -21.49 -4.99 19.20
C PRO A 206 -21.88 -4.96 17.71
N HIS A 207 -22.78 -4.08 17.26
CA HIS A 207 -23.19 -4.02 15.86
C HIS A 207 -23.40 -2.57 15.41
N LEU A 208 -22.79 -2.16 14.29
CA LEU A 208 -23.09 -0.90 13.57
C LEU A 208 -24.61 -0.68 13.43
N TRP A 209 -25.37 -1.76 13.30
CA TRP A 209 -26.83 -1.76 13.25
C TRP A 209 -27.49 -1.25 14.53
N THR A 210 -26.98 -1.59 15.70
CA THR A 210 -27.49 -1.07 16.99
C THR A 210 -27.23 0.42 17.10
N ALA A 211 -26.04 0.88 16.70
CA ALA A 211 -25.70 2.30 16.66
C ALA A 211 -26.58 3.06 15.65
N LEU A 212 -26.84 2.47 14.47
CA LEU A 212 -27.73 3.02 13.47
C LEU A 212 -29.17 3.13 13.99
N VAL A 213 -29.71 2.10 14.63
CA VAL A 213 -31.06 2.13 15.22
C VAL A 213 -31.17 3.23 16.27
N LYS A 214 -30.23 3.27 17.22
CA LYS A 214 -30.18 4.33 18.24
C LYS A 214 -30.05 5.72 17.63
N PHE A 215 -29.23 5.85 16.58
CA PHE A 215 -29.07 7.12 15.87
C PHE A 215 -30.37 7.58 15.22
N ILE A 216 -31.04 6.69 14.50
CA ILE A 216 -32.33 6.98 13.86
C ILE A 216 -33.35 7.42 14.91
N GLU A 217 -33.39 6.74 16.06
CA GLU A 217 -34.29 7.06 17.17
C GLU A 217 -33.99 8.39 17.86
N THR A 218 -32.73 8.84 17.88
CA THR A 218 -32.29 9.99 18.68
C THR A 218 -32.11 11.27 17.85
N HIS A 219 -31.67 11.16 16.59
CA HIS A 219 -31.17 12.30 15.79
C HIS A 219 -31.95 12.55 14.50
N VAL A 220 -32.71 11.57 14.02
CA VAL A 220 -33.54 11.72 12.82
C VAL A 220 -35.02 11.98 13.20
N THR A 221 -35.32 12.03 14.49
CA THR A 221 -36.55 12.60 15.06
C THR A 221 -36.30 14.08 15.35
N ALA A 222 -37.14 14.97 14.83
CA ALA A 222 -36.97 16.41 15.02
C ALA A 222 -36.96 16.78 16.52
N ALA A 223 -35.95 17.52 16.95
CA ALA A 223 -36.00 18.28 18.18
C ALA A 223 -36.32 19.73 17.79
N ASP A 224 -37.41 20.29 18.33
CA ASP A 224 -37.75 21.69 18.12
C ASP A 224 -36.64 22.62 18.66
N PRO A 225 -36.46 23.81 18.06
CA PRO A 225 -35.68 24.86 18.69
C PRO A 225 -36.39 25.23 20.00
N VAL A 226 -35.67 25.15 21.12
CA VAL A 226 -36.16 25.58 22.44
C VAL A 226 -36.60 27.04 22.35
N THR A 227 -37.91 27.27 22.28
CA THR A 227 -38.51 28.54 22.72
C THR A 227 -38.47 28.55 24.25
N PRO A 228 -37.92 29.59 24.89
CA PRO A 228 -37.93 29.68 26.34
C PRO A 228 -39.36 29.98 26.80
N GLY A 229 -40.10 28.94 27.21
CA GLY A 229 -41.41 29.11 27.86
C GLY A 229 -42.54 28.13 27.50
N GLY A 230 -42.31 27.08 26.71
CA GLY A 230 -43.34 26.09 26.37
C GLY A 230 -43.15 24.74 27.08
N ASN A 231 -44.20 24.24 27.73
CA ASN A 231 -44.23 22.89 28.32
C ASN A 231 -43.91 21.83 27.24
N GLY A 232 -42.87 21.04 27.49
CA GLY A 232 -42.33 20.07 26.54
C GLY A 232 -43.27 18.90 26.27
N GLU A 233 -43.99 18.97 25.15
CA GLU A 233 -44.52 17.78 24.50
C GLU A 233 -43.41 17.08 23.71
N LYS A 234 -43.01 15.90 24.16
CA LYS A 234 -42.14 14.98 23.42
C LYS A 234 -42.94 14.33 22.29
N VAL A 235 -42.64 14.67 21.03
CA VAL A 235 -43.31 14.05 19.87
C VAL A 235 -42.32 13.32 18.93
N THR A 236 -42.30 12.00 19.12
CA THR A 236 -42.34 10.87 18.17
C THR A 236 -41.51 10.80 16.88
N SER A 237 -40.73 9.71 16.75
CA SER A 237 -40.39 8.88 15.56
C SER A 237 -40.80 9.39 14.16
N LEU A 238 -39.90 9.34 13.15
CA LEU A 238 -40.21 9.50 11.70
C LEU A 238 -41.49 8.73 11.33
N ARG A 239 -42.60 9.44 11.10
CA ARG A 239 -43.89 8.85 10.72
C ARG A 239 -44.37 9.36 9.36
N THR A 240 -43.91 10.52 8.92
CA THR A 240 -44.35 11.16 7.68
C THR A 240 -43.18 11.59 6.78
N MET A 241 -43.46 11.88 5.51
CA MET A 241 -42.47 12.46 4.58
C MET A 241 -42.06 13.89 4.98
N GLN A 242 -42.92 14.64 5.66
CA GLN A 242 -42.58 15.97 6.17
C GLN A 242 -41.51 15.90 7.26
N ASP A 243 -41.59 14.92 8.17
CA ASP A 243 -40.56 14.69 9.18
C ASP A 243 -39.21 14.37 8.53
N ALA A 244 -39.21 13.57 7.47
CA ALA A 244 -38.02 13.21 6.72
C ALA A 244 -37.39 14.44 6.02
N GLN A 245 -38.22 15.30 5.43
CA GLN A 245 -37.78 16.55 4.81
C GLN A 245 -37.21 17.54 5.85
N ALA A 246 -37.83 17.65 7.03
CA ALA A 246 -37.34 18.47 8.12
C ALA A 246 -36.00 17.97 8.67
N ALA A 247 -35.85 16.66 8.86
CA ALA A 247 -34.58 16.04 9.25
C ALA A 247 -33.47 16.28 8.21
N LYS A 248 -33.81 16.18 6.92
CA LYS A 248 -32.89 16.49 5.81
C LYS A 248 -32.49 17.97 5.81
N ALA A 249 -33.44 18.90 6.00
CA ALA A 249 -33.16 20.32 6.11
C ALA A 249 -32.25 20.63 7.31
N LEU A 250 -32.44 19.96 8.45
CA LEU A 250 -31.56 20.08 9.62
C LEU A 250 -30.16 19.54 9.33
N ALA A 251 -30.04 18.39 8.66
CA ALA A 251 -28.76 17.82 8.24
C ALA A 251 -28.00 18.77 7.29
N LEU A 252 -28.70 19.36 6.33
CA LEU A 252 -28.14 20.37 5.41
C LEU A 252 -27.71 21.64 6.17
N ARG A 253 -28.54 22.14 7.09
CA ARG A 253 -28.18 23.29 7.95
C ARG A 253 -26.93 23.00 8.77
N ARG A 254 -26.76 21.82 9.37
CA ARG A 254 -25.55 21.48 10.13
C ARG A 254 -24.28 21.50 9.27
N ARG A 255 -24.37 21.10 8.00
CA ARG A 255 -23.25 21.21 7.04
C ARG A 255 -22.95 22.66 6.67
N CYS A 256 -23.98 23.45 6.42
CA CYS A 256 -23.83 24.82 5.95
C CYS A 256 -23.55 25.84 7.08
N ALA A 257 -23.97 25.55 8.32
CA ALA A 257 -23.91 26.45 9.47
C ALA A 257 -22.61 26.38 10.26
N CYS A 258 -21.59 25.65 9.82
CA CYS A 258 -20.29 25.73 10.48
C CYS A 258 -19.76 27.18 10.30
N PRO A 259 -19.63 27.99 11.37
CA PRO A 259 -19.38 29.44 11.26
C PRO A 259 -18.06 29.80 10.57
N ALA A 260 -17.17 28.82 10.36
CA ALA A 260 -15.90 28.96 9.65
C ALA A 260 -16.06 29.24 8.14
N TYR A 261 -17.22 28.98 7.53
CA TYR A 261 -17.39 29.10 6.07
C TYR A 261 -17.91 30.46 5.60
N ALA A 262 -18.66 31.18 6.44
CA ALA A 262 -19.53 32.24 5.94
C ALA A 262 -18.89 33.63 5.86
N GLN A 263 -17.72 33.90 6.45
CA GLN A 263 -17.33 35.31 6.66
C GLN A 263 -15.96 35.78 6.20
N LEU A 264 -15.02 34.95 5.75
CA LEU A 264 -13.66 35.46 5.46
C LEU A 264 -12.98 34.83 4.22
N PRO A 265 -13.36 35.25 2.99
CA PRO A 265 -12.66 34.88 1.74
C PRO A 265 -11.15 35.13 1.78
N PHE A 266 -10.70 36.13 2.56
CA PHE A 266 -9.30 36.44 2.78
C PHE A 266 -8.54 35.30 3.48
N PHE A 267 -9.10 34.72 4.55
CA PHE A 267 -8.45 33.64 5.29
C PHE A 267 -8.40 32.34 4.48
N MET A 268 -9.44 32.06 3.68
CA MET A 268 -9.45 30.88 2.80
C MET A 268 -8.39 30.97 1.71
N ARG A 269 -8.19 32.16 1.12
CA ARG A 269 -7.07 32.42 0.21
C ARG A 269 -5.72 32.22 0.91
N GLY A 270 -5.60 32.68 2.15
CA GLY A 270 -4.42 32.46 2.99
C GLY A 270 -4.09 30.97 3.20
N TRP A 271 -5.08 30.12 3.49
CA TRP A 271 -4.87 28.68 3.62
C TRP A 271 -4.44 28.00 2.32
N CYS A 272 -5.06 28.37 1.19
CA CYS A 272 -4.65 27.84 -0.12
C CYS A 272 -3.22 28.26 -0.44
N ALA A 273 -2.87 29.53 -0.25
CA ALA A 273 -1.52 30.05 -0.47
C ALA A 273 -0.49 29.41 0.47
N TRP A 274 -0.85 29.19 1.74
CA TRP A 274 -0.01 28.47 2.69
C TRP A 274 0.22 27.02 2.25
N MET A 275 -0.82 26.32 1.80
CA MET A 275 -0.68 24.95 1.29
C MET A 275 0.17 24.91 0.02
N GLU A 276 -0.03 25.83 -0.92
CA GLU A 276 0.84 25.97 -2.10
C GLU A 276 2.31 26.16 -1.72
N HIS A 277 2.59 27.00 -0.70
CA HIS A 277 3.94 27.21 -0.20
C HIS A 277 4.53 25.93 0.43
N GLN A 278 3.75 25.18 1.22
CA GLN A 278 4.18 23.89 1.78
C GLN A 278 4.49 22.87 0.66
N LEU A 279 3.66 22.83 -0.38
CA LEU A 279 3.85 21.92 -1.51
C LEU A 279 5.07 22.28 -2.35
N ARG A 280 5.40 23.57 -2.55
CA ARG A 280 6.62 24.00 -3.29
C ARG A 280 7.91 23.43 -2.70
N GLY A 281 7.94 23.16 -1.40
CA GLY A 281 9.11 22.56 -0.73
C GLY A 281 9.11 21.03 -0.68
N SER A 282 7.99 20.37 -0.99
CA SER A 282 7.80 18.92 -0.77
C SER A 282 7.40 18.14 -2.02
N VAL A 283 6.86 18.80 -3.03
CA VAL A 283 6.39 18.21 -4.28
C VAL A 283 7.30 18.66 -5.44
N PRO A 284 7.73 17.75 -6.32
CA PRO A 284 8.49 18.12 -7.52
C PRO A 284 7.72 19.11 -8.40
N ARG A 285 8.42 20.02 -9.07
CA ARG A 285 7.80 21.07 -9.90
C ARG A 285 7.01 20.50 -11.07
N GLU A 286 7.38 19.31 -11.53
CA GLU A 286 6.72 18.61 -12.64
C GLU A 286 5.36 18.02 -12.23
N VAL A 287 5.10 17.81 -10.94
CA VAL A 287 3.88 17.16 -10.44
C VAL A 287 2.82 18.21 -10.13
N GLN A 288 1.73 18.18 -10.89
CA GLN A 288 0.66 19.19 -10.82
C GLN A 288 -0.56 18.73 -10.02
N ALA A 289 -0.76 17.43 -9.82
CA ALA A 289 -1.97 16.90 -9.17
C ALA A 289 -2.31 17.54 -7.79
N PRO A 290 -1.38 17.78 -6.86
CA PRO A 290 -1.68 18.48 -5.61
C PRO A 290 -2.15 19.94 -5.82
N TYR A 291 -1.62 20.62 -6.83
CA TYR A 291 -2.04 21.97 -7.19
C TYR A 291 -3.43 21.97 -7.84
N ARG A 292 -3.75 20.96 -8.66
CA ARG A 292 -5.11 20.73 -9.17
C ARG A 292 -6.12 20.48 -8.05
N ALA A 293 -5.73 19.77 -7.00
CA ALA A 293 -6.56 19.60 -5.81
C ALA A 293 -6.83 20.94 -5.10
N ILE A 294 -5.84 21.85 -5.04
CA ILE A 294 -6.05 23.23 -4.52
C ILE A 294 -7.00 24.02 -5.43
N GLU A 295 -6.89 23.88 -6.75
CA GLU A 295 -7.82 24.50 -7.71
C GLU A 295 -9.26 24.00 -7.49
N ALA A 296 -9.45 22.70 -7.27
CA ALA A 296 -10.76 22.12 -6.93
C ALA A 296 -11.32 22.74 -5.64
N VAL A 297 -10.46 22.95 -4.63
CA VAL A 297 -10.84 23.63 -3.39
C VAL A 297 -11.22 25.09 -3.63
N LYS A 298 -10.45 25.82 -4.43
CA LYS A 298 -10.75 27.22 -4.80
C LYS A 298 -12.10 27.32 -5.53
N LEU A 299 -12.34 26.44 -6.50
CA LEU A 299 -13.61 26.36 -7.24
C LEU A 299 -14.80 26.13 -6.29
N ALA A 300 -14.67 25.16 -5.38
CA ALA A 300 -15.70 24.85 -4.40
C ALA A 300 -15.97 25.99 -3.41
N VAL A 301 -14.92 26.69 -2.96
CA VAL A 301 -15.04 27.87 -2.08
C VAL A 301 -15.77 29.00 -2.80
N MET A 302 -15.40 29.32 -4.05
CA MET A 302 -16.05 30.38 -4.83
C MET A 302 -17.54 30.10 -5.02
N HIS A 303 -17.92 28.86 -5.32
CA HIS A 303 -19.33 28.46 -5.43
C HIS A 303 -20.06 28.58 -4.07
N SER A 304 -19.44 28.16 -2.97
CA SER A 304 -20.03 28.23 -1.63
C SER A 304 -20.26 29.66 -1.14
N CYS A 305 -19.33 30.59 -1.43
CA CYS A 305 -19.47 32.01 -1.06
C CYS A 305 -20.62 32.70 -1.81
N ARG A 306 -20.94 32.31 -3.05
CA ARG A 306 -22.06 32.88 -3.82
C ARG A 306 -23.43 32.56 -3.22
N ARG A 307 -23.56 31.47 -2.44
CA ARG A 307 -24.79 31.13 -1.70
C ARG A 307 -24.96 31.90 -0.37
N GLY A 308 -23.91 32.55 0.13
CA GLY A 308 -23.90 33.21 1.44
C GLY A 308 -23.95 34.75 1.40
N GLY A 309 -24.05 35.37 0.23
CA GLY A 309 -24.20 36.83 0.09
C GLY A 309 -25.60 37.27 0.48
N GLY A 310 -25.70 38.10 1.51
CA GLY A 310 -26.95 38.52 2.14
C GLY A 310 -27.93 39.24 1.20
N GLY A 311 -29.12 38.65 1.09
CA GLY A 311 -30.37 39.28 0.70
C GLY A 311 -31.48 38.60 1.48
N SER A 312 -32.42 39.38 2.00
CA SER A 312 -33.60 38.93 2.76
C SER A 312 -34.24 37.66 2.18
N LEU A 313 -34.68 36.78 3.07
CA LEU A 313 -35.36 35.51 2.78
C LEU A 313 -36.78 35.74 2.21
N GLU A 314 -36.93 36.59 1.21
CA GLU A 314 -38.18 36.82 0.49
C GLU A 314 -37.92 36.93 -1.01
N SER A 315 -38.51 35.99 -1.75
CA SER A 315 -38.65 35.93 -3.21
C SER A 315 -37.41 36.23 -4.06
N THR A 316 -36.59 35.22 -4.33
CA THR A 316 -35.78 35.19 -5.56
C THR A 316 -36.01 33.84 -6.25
N ASN A 317 -36.32 33.88 -7.55
CA ASN A 317 -36.71 32.75 -8.37
C ASN A 317 -35.72 31.57 -8.26
N ASP A 318 -36.23 30.35 -8.07
CA ASP A 318 -35.48 29.08 -8.01
C ASP A 318 -34.58 28.80 -9.26
N ALA A 319 -34.74 29.58 -10.34
CA ALA A 319 -33.95 29.45 -11.56
C ALA A 319 -32.45 29.80 -11.38
N ASP A 320 -32.10 30.77 -10.54
CA ASP A 320 -30.73 31.30 -10.41
C ASP A 320 -29.81 30.35 -9.60
N GLY A 321 -30.40 29.59 -8.66
CA GLY A 321 -29.68 28.60 -7.85
C GLY A 321 -29.34 27.30 -8.59
N SER A 322 -30.18 26.91 -9.56
CA SER A 322 -29.97 25.73 -10.41
C SER A 322 -28.82 25.95 -11.40
N ASP A 323 -28.76 27.14 -12.01
CA ASP A 323 -27.74 27.48 -13.02
C ASP A 323 -26.33 27.57 -12.41
N SER A 324 -26.22 28.11 -11.20
CA SER A 324 -24.96 28.16 -10.43
C SER A 324 -24.42 26.77 -10.06
N ALA A 325 -25.29 25.81 -9.73
CA ALA A 325 -24.88 24.44 -9.40
C ALA A 325 -24.44 23.66 -10.65
N ALA A 326 -25.15 23.82 -11.77
CA ALA A 326 -24.75 23.27 -13.06
C ALA A 326 -23.40 23.82 -13.54
N THR A 327 -23.18 25.14 -13.35
CA THR A 327 -21.91 25.80 -13.67
C THR A 327 -20.75 25.24 -12.86
N TYR A 328 -20.92 25.02 -11.55
CA TYR A 328 -19.87 24.39 -10.73
C TYR A 328 -19.59 22.95 -11.16
N ALA A 329 -20.65 22.16 -11.42
CA ALA A 329 -20.50 20.78 -11.88
C ALA A 329 -19.69 20.69 -13.19
N ALA A 330 -19.98 21.58 -14.15
CA ALA A 330 -19.24 21.67 -15.40
C ALA A 330 -17.76 22.05 -15.17
N ALA A 331 -17.49 23.02 -14.28
CA ALA A 331 -16.13 23.44 -13.96
C ALA A 331 -15.31 22.36 -13.23
N GLU A 332 -15.90 21.66 -12.26
CA GLU A 332 -15.23 20.55 -11.56
C GLU A 332 -14.93 19.40 -12.53
N ARG A 333 -15.89 19.08 -13.41
CA ARG A 333 -15.69 18.08 -14.46
C ARG A 333 -14.57 18.46 -15.43
N ALA A 334 -14.53 19.71 -15.89
CA ALA A 334 -13.47 20.18 -16.78
C ALA A 334 -12.08 20.12 -16.10
N LEU A 335 -12.00 20.48 -14.81
CA LEU A 335 -10.78 20.35 -14.03
C LEU A 335 -10.36 18.88 -13.92
N PHE A 336 -11.30 17.99 -13.60
CA PHE A 336 -11.07 16.55 -13.53
C PHE A 336 -10.54 15.98 -14.86
N GLU A 337 -11.21 16.28 -15.98
CA GLU A 337 -10.83 15.82 -17.31
C GLU A 337 -9.45 16.36 -17.72
N SER A 338 -9.12 17.60 -17.37
CA SER A 338 -7.78 18.17 -17.61
C SER A 338 -6.67 17.43 -16.85
N CYS A 339 -6.99 16.85 -15.68
CA CYS A 339 -6.02 16.05 -14.92
C CYS A 339 -5.70 14.72 -15.60
N LEU A 340 -6.64 14.12 -16.32
CA LEU A 340 -6.42 12.85 -17.04
C LEU A 340 -5.37 12.97 -18.15
N LEU A 341 -5.13 14.18 -18.65
CA LEU A 341 -4.15 14.49 -19.69
C LEU A 341 -2.74 14.74 -19.12
N LEU A 342 -2.59 14.85 -17.80
CA LEU A 342 -1.30 15.10 -17.16
C LEU A 342 -0.36 13.89 -17.33
N PRO A 343 0.95 14.10 -17.56
CA PRO A 343 1.92 13.02 -17.67
C PRO A 343 1.94 12.09 -16.45
N GLU A 344 1.80 12.64 -15.23
CA GLU A 344 1.74 11.86 -14.00
C GLU A 344 0.48 10.98 -13.89
N ALA A 345 -0.63 11.43 -14.45
CA ALA A 345 -1.87 10.65 -14.50
C ALA A 345 -1.71 9.48 -15.49
N GLN A 346 -1.12 9.73 -16.66
CA GLN A 346 -0.83 8.68 -17.65
C GLN A 346 0.16 7.64 -17.12
N ALA A 347 1.22 8.09 -16.45
CA ALA A 347 2.18 7.23 -15.77
C ALA A 347 1.52 6.36 -14.69
N THR A 348 0.61 6.93 -13.91
CA THR A 348 -0.11 6.16 -12.89
C THR A 348 -1.11 5.21 -13.51
N GLN A 349 -1.82 5.60 -14.56
CA GLN A 349 -2.71 4.71 -15.32
C GLN A 349 -1.95 3.52 -15.91
N HIS A 350 -0.72 3.73 -16.39
CA HIS A 350 0.17 2.66 -16.82
C HIS A 350 0.44 1.66 -15.69
N LEU A 351 0.84 2.13 -14.50
CA LEU A 351 1.06 1.29 -13.32
C LEU A 351 -0.20 0.55 -12.86
N LEU A 352 -1.37 1.20 -12.90
CA LEU A 352 -2.64 0.56 -12.56
C LEU A 352 -2.97 -0.55 -13.56
N ARG A 353 -2.84 -0.30 -14.87
CA ARG A 353 -3.02 -1.32 -15.91
C ARG A 353 -2.02 -2.47 -15.80
N ALA A 354 -0.80 -2.19 -15.39
CA ALA A 354 0.23 -3.20 -15.14
C ALA A 354 -0.24 -4.20 -14.07
N SER A 355 -0.60 -3.69 -12.89
CA SER A 355 -1.08 -4.49 -11.76
C SER A 355 -2.32 -5.33 -12.09
N GLN A 356 -3.16 -4.86 -13.02
CA GLN A 356 -4.34 -5.58 -13.49
C GLN A 356 -4.03 -6.74 -14.40
N ARG A 357 -3.12 -6.58 -15.36
CA ARG A 357 -2.89 -7.60 -16.39
C ARG A 357 -2.34 -8.88 -15.78
N THR A 358 -1.44 -8.73 -14.83
CA THR A 358 -0.90 -9.85 -14.04
C THR A 358 -1.99 -10.51 -13.20
N SER A 359 -3.07 -9.77 -12.93
CA SER A 359 -4.32 -10.16 -12.29
C SER A 359 -5.50 -10.37 -13.28
N MET A 360 -5.30 -10.55 -14.60
CA MET A 360 -6.42 -10.81 -15.55
C MET A 360 -6.04 -11.65 -16.78
N LEU A 361 -4.77 -11.65 -17.23
CA LEU A 361 -4.30 -12.42 -18.39
C LEU A 361 -4.57 -13.93 -18.25
N TRP A 362 -4.63 -14.43 -17.02
CA TRP A 362 -4.95 -15.83 -16.73
C TRP A 362 -6.45 -16.16 -16.91
N GLU A 363 -7.35 -15.20 -16.72
CA GLU A 363 -8.79 -15.41 -16.84
C GLU A 363 -9.25 -15.51 -18.31
N LYS A 364 -8.57 -14.81 -19.23
CA LYS A 364 -8.86 -14.92 -20.68
C LYS A 364 -8.61 -16.34 -21.22
N LYS A 365 -7.64 -17.08 -20.70
CA LYS A 365 -7.45 -18.51 -21.05
C LYS A 365 -8.54 -19.41 -20.46
N TRP A 366 -9.08 -19.05 -19.28
CA TRP A 366 -10.15 -19.79 -18.62
C TRP A 366 -11.50 -19.63 -19.36
N ILE A 367 -11.86 -18.42 -19.77
CA ILE A 367 -13.11 -18.15 -20.50
C ILE A 367 -13.05 -18.71 -21.94
N SER A 368 -11.90 -18.65 -22.61
CA SER A 368 -11.73 -19.23 -23.95
C SER A 368 -11.69 -20.77 -23.99
N GLN A 369 -11.56 -21.43 -22.83
CA GLN A 369 -11.66 -22.89 -22.70
C GLN A 369 -13.05 -23.37 -22.24
N GLN A 370 -13.96 -22.47 -21.87
CA GLN A 370 -15.37 -22.79 -21.82
C GLN A 370 -15.93 -22.68 -23.23
N ARG A 371 -16.43 -23.78 -23.79
CA ARG A 371 -17.04 -23.79 -25.13
C ARG A 371 -17.97 -22.59 -25.26
N PRO A 372 -17.80 -21.73 -26.29
CA PRO A 372 -18.73 -20.63 -26.50
C PRO A 372 -20.13 -21.21 -26.64
N VAL A 373 -21.04 -20.77 -25.78
CA VAL A 373 -22.48 -21.00 -26.00
C VAL A 373 -22.80 -20.27 -27.29
N SER A 374 -23.07 -21.03 -28.35
CA SER A 374 -23.43 -20.49 -29.66
C SER A 374 -24.65 -19.59 -29.53
N GLY A 375 -24.48 -18.27 -29.75
CA GLY A 375 -25.60 -17.34 -29.83
C GLY A 375 -25.38 -15.90 -29.35
N LEU A 376 -24.22 -15.51 -28.80
CA LEU A 376 -23.96 -14.12 -28.42
C LEU A 376 -22.83 -13.51 -29.25
N PRO A 377 -23.04 -12.36 -29.92
CA PRO A 377 -22.02 -11.70 -30.72
C PRO A 377 -20.91 -11.21 -29.79
N THR A 378 -19.69 -11.69 -30.04
CA THR A 378 -18.49 -11.17 -29.39
C THR A 378 -18.18 -9.81 -30.01
N ILE A 379 -18.16 -8.75 -29.21
CA ILE A 379 -17.71 -7.44 -29.65
C ILE A 379 -16.20 -7.53 -29.86
N THR A 380 -15.78 -7.73 -31.11
CA THR A 380 -14.40 -7.54 -31.54
C THR A 380 -14.11 -6.05 -31.66
N GLU A 381 -13.00 -5.61 -31.08
CA GLU A 381 -12.39 -4.31 -31.36
C GLU A 381 -12.26 -4.14 -32.89
N CYS A 382 -12.87 -3.08 -33.43
CA CYS A 382 -12.78 -2.74 -34.85
C CYS A 382 -11.33 -2.45 -35.25
N SER A 383 -10.75 -3.34 -36.04
CA SER A 383 -9.91 -2.97 -37.18
C SER A 383 -10.41 -3.77 -38.40
N SER A 384 -10.43 -3.10 -39.54
CA SER A 384 -11.22 -3.39 -40.74
C SER A 384 -10.66 -4.51 -41.64
N GLU A 385 -11.60 -5.21 -42.31
CA GLU A 385 -11.54 -5.98 -43.57
C GLU A 385 -10.86 -7.37 -43.57
N VAL A 386 -11.64 -8.44 -43.80
CA VAL A 386 -11.90 -9.11 -45.11
C VAL A 386 -12.77 -10.37 -44.89
N ASP A 387 -13.83 -10.51 -45.69
CA ASP A 387 -14.76 -11.65 -45.82
C ASP A 387 -14.10 -12.92 -46.40
N ALA A 388 -14.50 -14.11 -45.94
CA ALA A 388 -14.92 -15.23 -46.81
C ALA A 388 -15.46 -16.46 -46.04
N ALA A 389 -16.55 -17.00 -46.58
CA ALA A 389 -17.41 -18.10 -46.17
C ALA A 389 -16.76 -19.48 -45.97
N VAL A 390 -17.43 -20.36 -45.19
CA VAL A 390 -17.98 -21.68 -45.63
C VAL A 390 -18.94 -22.24 -44.56
N ARG A 391 -20.13 -22.71 -45.01
CA ARG A 391 -21.16 -23.43 -44.24
C ARG A 391 -20.87 -24.93 -44.22
N HIS A 392 -21.27 -25.67 -43.17
CA HIS A 392 -22.20 -26.83 -43.21
C HIS A 392 -22.33 -27.56 -41.83
N PRO A 393 -23.42 -28.32 -41.59
CA PRO A 393 -23.97 -28.67 -40.28
C PRO A 393 -23.58 -30.08 -39.82
N VAL A 394 -23.85 -30.45 -38.55
CA VAL A 394 -24.43 -31.77 -38.14
C VAL A 394 -24.59 -31.89 -36.61
N SER A 395 -25.84 -32.21 -36.24
CA SER A 395 -26.41 -33.04 -35.17
C SER A 395 -25.71 -33.24 -33.80
N VAL A 396 -26.52 -32.97 -32.78
CA VAL A 396 -26.38 -33.36 -31.37
C VAL A 396 -26.69 -34.85 -31.21
N ALA A 397 -25.75 -35.64 -30.68
CA ALA A 397 -26.04 -36.87 -29.94
C ALA A 397 -24.84 -37.32 -29.09
N SER A 398 -25.05 -37.36 -27.77
CA SER A 398 -24.56 -38.37 -26.82
C SER A 398 -23.06 -38.71 -26.82
N VAL A 399 -22.29 -38.14 -25.88
CA VAL A 399 -21.20 -38.86 -25.19
C VAL A 399 -21.12 -38.39 -23.72
N CYS A 400 -21.11 -39.38 -22.83
CA CYS A 400 -21.23 -39.32 -21.39
C CYS A 400 -20.19 -38.44 -20.65
N ASP A 401 -20.66 -37.84 -19.55
CA ASP A 401 -19.91 -37.08 -18.55
C ASP A 401 -18.77 -37.85 -17.87
N PRO A 402 -17.56 -37.26 -17.81
CA PRO A 402 -16.58 -37.52 -16.77
C PRO A 402 -16.39 -36.25 -15.89
N LEU A 403 -17.48 -35.62 -15.45
CA LEU A 403 -17.46 -34.52 -14.48
C LEU A 403 -17.65 -35.05 -13.05
N ASN A 404 -16.60 -35.67 -12.47
CA ASN A 404 -16.61 -35.84 -11.01
C ASN A 404 -15.25 -35.83 -10.29
N ASN A 405 -14.13 -35.53 -10.97
CA ASN A 405 -12.80 -35.44 -10.32
C ASN A 405 -12.23 -34.00 -10.22
N GLY A 406 -13.05 -32.95 -10.37
CA GLY A 406 -12.59 -31.54 -10.34
C GLY A 406 -12.88 -30.75 -9.06
N VAL A 407 -13.42 -31.36 -8.01
CA VAL A 407 -14.03 -30.62 -6.87
C VAL A 407 -13.04 -30.28 -5.74
N ALA A 408 -11.80 -30.78 -5.77
CA ALA A 408 -10.83 -30.59 -4.67
C ALA A 408 -10.17 -29.19 -4.59
N GLY A 409 -10.23 -28.37 -5.65
CA GLY A 409 -9.52 -27.07 -5.71
C GLY A 409 -10.25 -25.86 -5.14
N ARG A 410 -11.44 -26.03 -4.51
CA ARG A 410 -12.34 -24.91 -4.15
C ARG A 410 -12.45 -24.60 -2.65
N GLN A 411 -11.68 -25.25 -1.78
CA GLN A 411 -11.70 -24.90 -0.36
C GLN A 411 -10.85 -23.65 -0.11
N GLY A 412 -11.47 -22.59 0.44
CA GLY A 412 -10.74 -21.39 0.84
C GLY A 412 -9.69 -21.70 1.92
N LEU A 413 -8.53 -21.04 1.85
CA LEU A 413 -7.44 -21.18 2.82
C LEU A 413 -7.95 -20.82 4.22
N LYS A 414 -7.85 -21.75 5.16
CA LYS A 414 -8.26 -21.55 6.57
C LYS A 414 -7.09 -21.66 7.52
N LYS A 415 -6.11 -22.53 7.25
CA LYS A 415 -4.96 -22.75 8.13
C LYS A 415 -3.67 -22.51 7.39
N VAL A 416 -2.90 -21.53 7.83
CA VAL A 416 -1.63 -21.14 7.20
C VAL A 416 -0.49 -21.25 8.21
N ALA A 417 0.58 -21.92 7.83
CA ALA A 417 1.80 -22.00 8.63
C ALA A 417 2.86 -21.02 8.14
N VAL A 418 3.64 -20.46 9.07
CA VAL A 418 4.81 -19.63 8.80
C VAL A 418 6.00 -20.22 9.55
N ILE A 419 6.98 -20.73 8.80
CA ILE A 419 8.18 -21.39 9.34
C ILE A 419 9.30 -20.36 9.44
N GLY A 420 9.70 -20.04 10.67
CA GLY A 420 10.70 -19.03 10.99
C GLY A 420 10.08 -17.74 11.53
N ALA A 421 10.44 -17.35 12.75
CA ALA A 421 9.92 -16.16 13.43
C ALA A 421 10.87 -14.95 13.29
N GLY A 422 11.52 -14.84 12.12
CA GLY A 422 12.33 -13.67 11.76
C GLY A 422 11.48 -12.44 11.45
N THR A 423 12.11 -11.39 10.94
CA THR A 423 11.41 -10.16 10.51
C THR A 423 10.35 -10.45 9.45
N MET A 424 10.72 -11.20 8.41
CA MET A 424 9.79 -11.56 7.32
C MET A 424 8.65 -12.43 7.81
N GLY A 425 8.93 -13.54 8.49
CA GLY A 425 7.90 -14.45 9.00
C GLY A 425 6.92 -13.76 9.94
N THR A 426 7.40 -12.94 10.87
CA THR A 426 6.54 -12.18 11.78
C THR A 426 5.66 -11.18 11.01
N SER A 427 6.19 -10.52 9.97
CA SER A 427 5.41 -9.59 9.13
C SER A 427 4.38 -10.30 8.24
N ILE A 428 4.67 -11.50 7.75
CA ILE A 428 3.74 -12.35 6.99
C ILE A 428 2.63 -12.86 7.91
N ALA A 429 2.95 -13.32 9.12
CA ALA A 429 1.97 -13.72 10.11
C ALA A 429 1.01 -12.57 10.44
N LEU A 430 1.54 -11.38 10.72
CA LEU A 430 0.74 -10.18 10.96
C LEU A 430 -0.15 -9.80 9.76
N MET A 431 0.36 -9.95 8.53
CA MET A 431 -0.40 -9.72 7.31
C MET A 431 -1.59 -10.69 7.19
N LEU A 432 -1.36 -11.98 7.44
CA LEU A 432 -2.38 -13.02 7.34
C LEU A 432 -3.51 -12.86 8.38
N LEU A 433 -3.18 -12.40 9.60
CA LEU A 433 -4.15 -12.17 10.67
C LEU A 433 -5.24 -11.14 10.30
N TRP A 434 -4.99 -10.28 9.29
CA TRP A 434 -6.03 -9.36 8.78
C TRP A 434 -7.17 -10.06 8.05
N GLN A 435 -6.99 -11.32 7.63
CA GLN A 435 -8.06 -12.17 7.11
C GLN A 435 -8.74 -12.90 8.27
N PRO A 436 -10.04 -12.67 8.53
CA PRO A 436 -10.72 -13.25 9.69
C PRO A 436 -10.87 -14.76 9.60
N GLU A 437 -10.83 -15.34 8.40
CA GLU A 437 -11.00 -16.79 8.20
C GLU A 437 -9.69 -17.59 8.33
N ILE A 438 -8.54 -16.93 8.44
CA ILE A 438 -7.22 -17.57 8.48
C ILE A 438 -6.73 -17.73 9.92
N GLU A 439 -6.46 -18.95 10.32
CA GLU A 439 -5.69 -19.31 11.50
C GLU A 439 -4.20 -19.40 11.14
N VAL A 440 -3.33 -18.78 11.94
CA VAL A 440 -1.89 -18.66 11.64
C VAL A 440 -1.07 -19.46 12.64
N PHE A 441 -0.29 -20.42 12.13
CA PHE A 441 0.63 -21.25 12.90
C PHE A 441 2.06 -20.79 12.65
N MET A 442 2.66 -20.09 13.59
CA MET A 442 4.06 -19.66 13.49
C MET A 442 4.96 -20.67 14.20
N VAL A 443 5.91 -21.25 13.47
CA VAL A 443 6.81 -22.28 13.98
C VAL A 443 8.24 -21.76 13.99
N GLU A 444 8.89 -21.78 15.16
CA GLU A 444 10.28 -21.38 15.31
C GLU A 444 10.99 -22.32 16.30
N THR A 445 12.26 -22.62 16.03
CA THR A 445 13.09 -23.49 16.88
C THR A 445 13.57 -22.76 18.14
N ASP A 446 13.87 -21.48 18.01
CA ASP A 446 14.45 -20.64 19.04
C ASP A 446 13.35 -20.01 19.92
N ALA A 447 13.30 -20.40 21.19
CA ALA A 447 12.31 -19.91 22.15
C ALA A 447 12.37 -18.38 22.35
N GLN A 448 13.56 -17.79 22.28
CA GLN A 448 13.70 -16.34 22.39
C GLN A 448 13.08 -15.64 21.17
N ARG A 449 13.28 -16.16 19.96
CA ARG A 449 12.68 -15.60 18.73
C ARG A 449 11.16 -15.78 18.67
N GLN A 450 10.64 -16.89 19.20
CA GLN A 450 9.19 -17.09 19.35
C GLN A 450 8.57 -15.98 20.19
N GLU A 451 9.14 -15.72 21.37
CA GLU A 451 8.64 -14.71 22.30
C GLU A 451 8.74 -13.30 21.70
N VAL A 452 9.89 -12.98 21.09
CA VAL A 452 10.09 -11.68 20.43
C VAL A 452 9.06 -11.45 19.33
N ALA A 453 8.79 -12.46 18.50
CA ALA A 453 7.82 -12.34 17.41
C ALA A 453 6.38 -12.21 17.93
N ARG A 454 6.01 -12.99 18.95
CA ARG A 454 4.70 -12.89 19.62
C ARG A 454 4.49 -11.48 20.20
N GLN A 455 5.42 -11.02 21.03
CA GLN A 455 5.35 -9.70 21.65
C GLN A 455 5.32 -8.59 20.59
N THR A 456 6.07 -8.73 19.51
CA THR A 456 6.07 -7.76 18.40
C THR A 456 4.68 -7.64 17.73
N ILE A 457 3.99 -8.76 17.51
CA ILE A 457 2.64 -8.75 16.96
C ILE A 457 1.65 -8.14 17.96
N GLU A 458 1.74 -8.53 19.24
CA GLU A 458 0.91 -7.97 20.32
C GLU A 458 1.09 -6.45 20.45
N ASP A 459 2.32 -5.97 20.55
CA ASP A 459 2.64 -4.55 20.64
C ASP A 459 2.09 -3.77 19.44
N TYR A 460 2.22 -4.32 18.23
CA TYR A 460 1.70 -3.71 17.01
C TYR A 460 0.18 -3.54 17.05
N LEU A 461 -0.54 -4.58 17.48
CA LEU A 461 -2.00 -4.55 17.56
C LEU A 461 -2.48 -3.66 18.71
N CYS A 462 -1.86 -3.76 19.89
CA CYS A 462 -2.12 -2.92 21.05
C CYS A 462 -1.93 -1.44 20.75
N ALA A 463 -0.85 -1.06 20.05
CA ALA A 463 -0.61 0.32 19.64
C ALA A 463 -1.74 0.85 18.72
N ARG A 464 -2.30 0.00 17.85
CA ARG A 464 -3.45 0.37 17.02
C ARG A 464 -4.75 0.49 17.81
N VAL A 465 -4.95 -0.33 18.84
CA VAL A 465 -6.09 -0.21 19.76
C VAL A 465 -6.00 1.10 20.55
N GLN A 466 -4.84 1.41 21.12
CA GLN A 466 -4.59 2.67 21.84
C GLN A 466 -4.80 3.90 20.94
N ALA A 467 -4.36 3.81 19.69
CA ALA A 467 -4.62 4.84 18.67
C ALA A 467 -6.08 4.88 18.17
N GLN A 468 -6.97 4.01 18.67
CA GLN A 468 -8.35 3.86 18.22
C GLN A 468 -8.47 3.62 16.71
N ARG A 469 -7.51 2.86 16.16
CA ARG A 469 -7.46 2.41 14.75
C ARG A 469 -7.86 0.93 14.59
N LEU A 470 -8.01 0.22 15.70
CA LEU A 470 -8.43 -1.18 15.80
C LEU A 470 -9.30 -1.32 17.06
N SER A 471 -10.38 -2.12 17.01
CA SER A 471 -11.17 -2.40 18.22
C SER A 471 -10.48 -3.47 19.08
N ALA A 472 -10.69 -3.41 20.40
CA ALA A 472 -10.16 -4.40 21.33
C ALA A 472 -10.59 -5.83 20.95
N HIS A 473 -11.89 -6.03 20.70
CA HIS A 473 -12.42 -7.32 20.24
C HIS A 473 -11.73 -7.86 18.98
N ARG A 474 -11.45 -7.01 17.99
CA ARG A 474 -10.77 -7.46 16.77
C ARG A 474 -9.29 -7.77 17.03
N CYS A 475 -8.64 -7.04 17.92
CA CYS A 475 -7.30 -7.37 18.40
C CYS A 475 -7.28 -8.74 19.08
N ASP A 476 -8.23 -8.99 19.99
CA ASP A 476 -8.34 -10.25 20.72
C ASP A 476 -8.61 -11.44 19.77
N ASP A 477 -9.50 -11.28 18.78
CA ASP A 477 -9.72 -12.28 17.72
C ASP A 477 -8.43 -12.60 16.93
N MET A 478 -7.69 -11.57 16.52
CA MET A 478 -6.43 -11.74 15.79
C MET A 478 -5.39 -12.48 16.63
N LEU A 479 -5.29 -12.16 17.93
CA LEU A 479 -4.37 -12.83 18.84
C LEU A 479 -4.80 -14.26 19.16
N HIS A 480 -6.10 -14.53 19.27
CA HIS A 480 -6.63 -15.88 19.47
C HIS A 480 -6.35 -16.81 18.27
N ARG A 481 -6.34 -16.26 17.05
CA ARG A 481 -6.01 -17.01 15.82
C ARG A 481 -4.50 -17.18 15.57
N LEU A 482 -3.64 -16.54 16.37
CA LEU A 482 -2.19 -16.69 16.29
C LEU A 482 -1.71 -17.78 17.25
N ARG A 483 -1.16 -18.86 16.70
CA ARG A 483 -0.50 -19.92 17.48
C ARG A 483 1.00 -19.88 17.22
N VAL A 484 1.78 -19.55 18.25
CA VAL A 484 3.25 -19.58 18.19
C VAL A 484 3.73 -20.87 18.84
N MET A 485 4.52 -21.65 18.11
CA MET A 485 4.90 -23.01 18.50
C MET A 485 6.40 -23.21 18.39
N GLY A 486 6.95 -23.91 19.39
CA GLY A 486 8.30 -24.44 19.32
C GLY A 486 8.37 -25.70 18.46
N SER A 487 9.43 -25.84 17.68
CA SER A 487 9.77 -27.11 17.01
C SER A 487 10.71 -27.99 17.86
N GLY A 488 10.65 -27.87 19.20
CA GLY A 488 11.65 -28.33 20.18
C GLY A 488 12.02 -29.82 20.16
N ALA A 489 11.36 -30.65 19.36
CA ALA A 489 11.78 -32.01 19.04
C ALA A 489 11.41 -32.33 17.58
N VAL A 490 12.15 -33.24 16.95
CA VAL A 490 11.71 -33.92 15.73
C VAL A 490 10.57 -34.87 16.15
N PRO A 491 9.42 -34.91 15.45
CA PRO A 491 9.04 -34.22 14.21
C PRO A 491 8.42 -32.82 14.39
N PHE A 492 8.20 -32.09 13.28
CA PHE A 492 7.41 -30.85 13.27
C PHE A 492 6.06 -31.03 14.00
N PRO A 493 5.49 -29.95 14.58
CA PRO A 493 4.26 -30.06 15.34
C PRO A 493 3.14 -30.76 14.56
N PRO A 494 2.42 -31.75 15.14
CA PRO A 494 1.30 -32.43 14.49
C PRO A 494 0.20 -31.48 13.98
N ALA A 495 0.10 -30.28 14.56
CA ALA A 495 -0.79 -29.21 14.11
C ALA A 495 -0.57 -28.82 12.63
N LEU A 496 0.63 -29.07 12.07
CA LEU A 496 0.94 -28.81 10.66
C LEU A 496 0.32 -29.83 9.70
N ALA A 497 -0.26 -30.94 10.18
CA ALA A 497 -0.82 -31.96 9.31
C ALA A 497 -2.00 -31.45 8.47
N ASP A 498 -2.81 -30.53 9.03
CA ASP A 498 -4.04 -30.03 8.40
C ASP A 498 -3.90 -28.63 7.77
N VAL A 499 -2.69 -28.09 7.65
CA VAL A 499 -2.47 -26.75 7.07
C VAL A 499 -2.68 -26.76 5.56
N ASP A 500 -3.30 -25.70 5.04
CA ASP A 500 -3.58 -25.53 3.61
C ASP A 500 -2.39 -24.93 2.86
N LEU A 501 -1.62 -24.08 3.54
CA LEU A 501 -0.50 -23.32 2.96
C LEU A 501 0.62 -23.17 4.00
N VAL A 502 1.86 -23.29 3.55
CA VAL A 502 3.05 -23.03 4.35
C VAL A 502 3.89 -21.94 3.70
N PHE A 503 4.31 -20.95 4.48
CA PHE A 503 5.36 -19.99 4.11
C PHE A 503 6.65 -20.35 4.84
N GLU A 504 7.68 -20.68 4.10
CA GLU A 504 9.03 -20.92 4.62
C GLU A 504 9.84 -19.62 4.60
N CYS A 505 10.27 -19.17 5.79
CA CYS A 505 10.98 -17.91 6.03
C CYS A 505 12.29 -18.11 6.83
N ALA A 506 12.92 -19.28 6.68
CA ALA A 506 14.19 -19.61 7.30
C ALA A 506 15.37 -18.89 6.60
N PRO A 507 16.57 -18.89 7.20
CA PRO A 507 17.77 -18.27 6.62
C PRO A 507 18.06 -18.73 5.19
N GLU A 508 18.71 -17.87 4.41
CA GLU A 508 18.96 -18.04 2.97
C GLU A 508 20.11 -19.04 2.69
N VAL A 509 19.93 -20.27 3.17
CA VAL A 509 20.86 -21.39 3.04
C VAL A 509 20.13 -22.56 2.38
N ALA A 510 20.58 -22.96 1.20
CA ALA A 510 19.92 -23.98 0.37
C ALA A 510 19.66 -25.29 1.13
N SER A 511 20.66 -25.82 1.84
CA SER A 511 20.53 -27.08 2.58
C SER A 511 19.53 -27.01 3.73
N ILE A 512 19.40 -25.87 4.41
CA ILE A 512 18.41 -25.67 5.47
C ILE A 512 17.01 -25.70 4.87
N LYS A 513 16.78 -24.97 3.77
CA LYS A 513 15.48 -24.90 3.11
C LYS A 513 15.07 -26.25 2.51
N GLN A 514 15.98 -26.95 1.83
CA GLN A 514 15.70 -28.29 1.29
C GLN A 514 15.30 -29.27 2.40
N ASN A 515 15.99 -29.26 3.55
CA ASN A 515 15.62 -30.07 4.70
C ASN A 515 14.24 -29.70 5.28
N ILE A 516 13.90 -28.41 5.32
CA ILE A 516 12.57 -27.95 5.74
C ILE A 516 11.50 -28.46 4.77
N PHE A 517 11.69 -28.30 3.47
CA PHE A 517 10.74 -28.74 2.43
C PHE A 517 10.52 -30.25 2.45
N ALA A 518 11.58 -31.05 2.52
CA ALA A 518 11.47 -32.51 2.61
C ALA A 518 10.68 -32.97 3.84
N ARG A 519 10.87 -32.27 4.98
CA ARG A 519 10.12 -32.56 6.21
C ARG A 519 8.67 -32.10 6.14
N LEU A 520 8.41 -30.91 5.63
CA LEU A 520 7.05 -30.41 5.42
C LEU A 520 6.25 -31.33 4.48
N ASP A 521 6.89 -31.86 3.44
CA ASP A 521 6.27 -32.82 2.52
C ASP A 521 5.80 -34.11 3.22
N SER A 522 6.53 -34.56 4.25
CA SER A 522 6.15 -35.72 5.05
C SER A 522 5.05 -35.47 6.07
N VAL A 523 4.85 -34.20 6.50
CA VAL A 523 3.95 -33.85 7.60
C VAL A 523 2.63 -33.26 7.11
N CYS A 524 2.68 -32.33 6.15
CA CYS A 524 1.50 -31.61 5.68
C CYS A 524 0.64 -32.50 4.77
N LYS A 525 -0.69 -32.36 4.84
CA LYS A 525 -1.63 -33.03 3.91
C LYS A 525 -1.24 -32.80 2.45
N ARG A 526 -1.54 -33.77 1.59
CA ARG A 526 -1.12 -33.74 0.17
C ARG A 526 -1.64 -32.54 -0.60
N SER A 527 -2.80 -31.99 -0.24
CA SER A 527 -3.34 -30.79 -0.89
C SER A 527 -2.64 -29.48 -0.47
N ALA A 528 -1.74 -29.49 0.52
CA ALA A 528 -1.08 -28.29 1.02
C ALA A 528 -0.07 -27.70 0.03
N ILE A 529 -0.10 -26.37 -0.11
CA ILE A 529 0.86 -25.58 -0.90
C ILE A 529 2.09 -25.27 -0.04
N LEU A 530 3.29 -25.42 -0.60
CA LEU A 530 4.56 -25.08 0.06
C LEU A 530 5.21 -23.88 -0.65
N ALA A 531 5.18 -22.72 -0.02
CA ALA A 531 5.75 -21.49 -0.54
C ALA A 531 7.05 -21.12 0.19
N THR A 532 8.11 -20.77 -0.53
CA THR A 532 9.33 -20.18 0.08
C THR A 532 9.32 -18.66 -0.05
N SER A 533 9.70 -17.93 0.99
CA SER A 533 9.91 -16.47 0.93
C SER A 533 11.35 -16.09 0.56
N SER A 534 12.08 -16.99 -0.11
CA SER A 534 13.46 -16.78 -0.54
C SER A 534 13.57 -15.67 -1.58
N SER A 535 14.69 -14.96 -1.58
CA SER A 535 15.02 -13.89 -2.53
C SER A 535 15.91 -14.35 -3.70
N ALA A 536 16.49 -15.56 -3.62
CA ALA A 536 17.48 -16.03 -4.59
C ALA A 536 17.54 -17.55 -4.84
N GLN A 537 16.94 -18.40 -4.00
CA GLN A 537 17.03 -19.86 -4.13
C GLN A 537 16.18 -20.37 -5.27
N ASP A 538 16.64 -21.39 -5.99
CA ASP A 538 15.87 -21.95 -7.09
C ASP A 538 14.69 -22.78 -6.55
N VAL A 539 13.46 -22.35 -6.88
CA VAL A 539 12.21 -23.04 -6.53
C VAL A 539 12.21 -24.47 -7.09
N ASN A 540 12.85 -24.71 -8.23
CA ASN A 540 12.93 -26.04 -8.83
C ASN A 540 13.76 -27.01 -7.97
N GLU A 541 14.84 -26.53 -7.36
CA GLU A 541 15.66 -27.34 -6.46
C GLU A 541 14.89 -27.69 -5.19
N LEU A 542 14.13 -26.74 -4.64
CA LEU A 542 13.26 -26.97 -3.48
C LEU A 542 12.11 -27.92 -3.81
N ALA A 543 11.54 -27.82 -5.02
CA ALA A 543 10.49 -28.72 -5.47
C ALA A 543 11.01 -30.16 -5.62
N SER A 544 12.26 -30.34 -6.07
CA SER A 544 12.88 -31.65 -6.33
C SER A 544 13.03 -32.55 -5.10
N VAL A 545 13.07 -31.96 -3.90
CA VAL A 545 13.17 -32.71 -2.63
C VAL A 545 11.80 -33.05 -2.04
N THR A 546 10.72 -32.83 -2.78
CA THR A 546 9.34 -33.12 -2.36
C THR A 546 8.67 -34.09 -3.32
N GLN A 547 7.66 -34.81 -2.84
CA GLN A 547 6.78 -35.64 -3.67
C GLN A 547 5.60 -34.84 -4.26
N ARG A 548 5.62 -33.50 -4.14
CA ARG A 548 4.57 -32.58 -4.63
C ARG A 548 5.13 -31.38 -5.39
N PRO A 549 6.01 -31.57 -6.39
CA PRO A 549 6.66 -30.45 -7.07
C PRO A 549 5.67 -29.48 -7.74
N GLY A 550 4.46 -29.95 -8.06
CA GLY A 550 3.35 -29.12 -8.54
C GLY A 550 2.84 -28.07 -7.55
N GLN A 551 3.01 -28.32 -6.25
CA GLN A 551 2.47 -27.48 -5.16
C GLN A 551 3.55 -26.64 -4.47
N VAL A 552 4.74 -26.57 -5.07
CA VAL A 552 5.86 -25.77 -4.58
C VAL A 552 5.98 -24.50 -5.42
N LEU A 553 6.09 -23.34 -4.76
CA LEU A 553 6.35 -22.07 -5.42
C LEU A 553 7.22 -21.12 -4.58
N GLY A 554 7.73 -20.05 -5.19
CA GLY A 554 8.31 -18.92 -4.48
C GLY A 554 7.31 -17.79 -4.25
N MET A 555 7.42 -17.12 -3.12
CA MET A 555 6.59 -16.00 -2.68
C MET A 555 7.48 -14.94 -2.03
N HIS A 556 8.17 -14.16 -2.87
CA HIS A 556 9.13 -13.16 -2.44
C HIS A 556 8.43 -11.86 -2.03
N PHE A 557 8.34 -11.66 -0.71
CA PHE A 557 7.77 -10.45 -0.11
C PHE A 557 8.85 -9.38 0.10
N PHE A 558 8.48 -8.12 -0.09
CA PHE A 558 9.34 -6.98 0.19
C PHE A 558 9.17 -6.49 1.64
N PRO A 559 10.26 -6.31 2.42
CA PRO A 559 10.16 -6.00 3.83
C PRO A 559 9.66 -4.58 4.14
N PRO A 560 8.80 -4.41 5.17
CA PRO A 560 8.06 -5.46 5.88
C PRO A 560 6.82 -5.91 5.07
N ALA A 561 6.54 -7.21 5.07
CA ALA A 561 5.53 -7.81 4.17
C ALA A 561 4.11 -7.26 4.40
N ASN A 562 3.76 -6.87 5.63
CA ASN A 562 2.45 -6.30 5.96
C ASN A 562 2.25 -4.88 5.42
N GLU A 563 3.33 -4.12 5.11
CA GLU A 563 3.23 -2.75 4.61
C GLU A 563 3.54 -2.63 3.12
N SER A 564 4.51 -3.39 2.61
CA SER A 564 4.85 -3.34 1.18
C SER A 564 3.69 -3.87 0.34
N PRO A 565 3.30 -3.16 -0.75
CA PRO A 565 2.25 -3.64 -1.62
C PRO A 565 2.75 -4.74 -2.57
N LEU A 566 4.03 -4.74 -2.97
CA LEU A 566 4.56 -5.64 -3.98
C LEU A 566 4.87 -7.04 -3.42
N VAL A 567 4.51 -8.08 -4.18
CA VAL A 567 4.92 -9.46 -3.95
C VAL A 567 5.32 -10.10 -5.27
N GLU A 568 6.45 -10.78 -5.30
CA GLU A 568 6.89 -11.52 -6.48
C GLU A 568 6.56 -13.02 -6.30
N VAL A 569 5.69 -13.54 -7.16
CA VAL A 569 5.23 -14.92 -7.20
C VAL A 569 6.09 -15.66 -8.21
N ILE A 570 6.93 -16.58 -7.72
CA ILE A 570 7.89 -17.30 -8.57
C ILE A 570 7.35 -18.69 -8.87
N ARG A 571 7.05 -18.95 -10.14
CA ARG A 571 6.64 -20.28 -10.59
C ARG A 571 7.88 -21.14 -10.91
N GLY A 572 7.97 -22.31 -10.30
CA GLY A 572 8.86 -23.37 -10.75
C GLY A 572 8.37 -24.02 -12.05
N ALA A 573 9.22 -24.80 -12.69
CA ALA A 573 8.91 -25.52 -13.92
C ALA A 573 7.74 -26.50 -13.75
N SER A 574 7.60 -27.08 -12.56
CA SER A 574 6.53 -28.03 -12.24
C SER A 574 5.33 -27.39 -11.56
N THR A 575 5.42 -26.14 -11.09
CA THR A 575 4.34 -25.48 -10.32
C THR A 575 3.04 -25.45 -11.12
N GLU A 576 1.99 -26.01 -10.52
CA GLU A 576 0.68 -26.13 -11.15
C GLU A 576 -0.03 -24.78 -11.21
N GLN A 577 -0.83 -24.61 -12.24
CA GLN A 577 -1.53 -23.36 -12.53
C GLN A 577 -2.48 -22.96 -11.38
N TRP A 578 -3.23 -23.91 -10.83
CA TRP A 578 -4.18 -23.64 -9.74
C TRP A 578 -3.50 -23.14 -8.45
N VAL A 579 -2.23 -23.50 -8.24
CA VAL A 579 -1.43 -23.07 -7.08
C VAL A 579 -1.10 -21.58 -7.21
N VAL A 580 -0.64 -21.16 -8.40
CA VAL A 580 -0.40 -19.75 -8.70
C VAL A 580 -1.70 -18.96 -8.55
N GLU A 581 -2.81 -19.44 -9.12
CA GLU A 581 -4.13 -18.79 -9.02
C GLU A 581 -4.62 -18.64 -7.58
N CYS A 582 -4.45 -19.68 -6.76
CA CYS A 582 -4.77 -19.64 -5.34
C CYS A 582 -3.99 -18.52 -4.62
N MET A 583 -2.70 -18.39 -4.93
CA MET A 583 -1.84 -17.33 -4.35
C MET A 583 -2.21 -15.94 -4.85
N MET A 584 -2.51 -15.77 -6.14
CA MET A 584 -2.97 -14.50 -6.69
C MET A 584 -4.25 -14.04 -5.97
N HIS A 585 -5.22 -14.94 -5.80
CA HIS A 585 -6.46 -14.63 -5.09
C HIS A 585 -6.22 -14.25 -3.62
N LEU A 586 -5.32 -14.96 -2.92
CA LEU A 586 -4.92 -14.59 -1.55
C LEU A 586 -4.29 -13.19 -1.51
N LEU A 587 -3.35 -12.91 -2.41
CA LEU A 587 -2.62 -11.64 -2.47
C LEU A 587 -3.55 -10.45 -2.78
N CYS A 588 -4.48 -10.60 -3.71
CA CYS A 588 -5.48 -9.57 -4.00
C CYS A 588 -6.42 -9.33 -2.81
N ARG A 589 -6.80 -10.39 -2.07
CA ARG A 589 -7.55 -10.25 -0.80
C ARG A 589 -6.77 -9.54 0.30
N LEU A 590 -5.44 -9.51 0.20
CA LEU A 590 -4.50 -8.85 1.11
C LEU A 590 -4.08 -7.45 0.62
N ASP A 591 -4.69 -6.93 -0.46
CA ASP A 591 -4.34 -5.65 -1.10
C ASP A 591 -2.86 -5.59 -1.50
N LYS A 592 -2.34 -6.72 -2.00
CA LYS A 592 -1.00 -6.85 -2.59
C LYS A 592 -1.06 -6.76 -4.12
N TYR A 593 0.06 -6.35 -4.69
CA TYR A 593 0.34 -6.31 -6.11
C TYR A 593 1.27 -7.49 -6.44
N PRO A 594 0.70 -8.64 -6.83
CA PRO A 594 1.49 -9.75 -7.29
C PRO A 594 2.08 -9.48 -8.68
N ILE A 595 3.37 -9.75 -8.84
CA ILE A 595 3.99 -9.98 -10.15
C ILE A 595 4.33 -11.46 -10.28
N VAL A 596 4.24 -12.02 -11.48
CA VAL A 596 4.58 -13.43 -11.70
C VAL A 596 5.89 -13.52 -12.48
N SER A 597 6.87 -14.22 -11.91
CA SER A 597 8.13 -14.52 -12.57
C SER A 597 8.37 -16.03 -12.63
N VAL A 598 9.23 -16.45 -13.54
CA VAL A 598 9.67 -17.85 -13.63
C VAL A 598 10.93 -18.04 -12.79
N SER A 599 11.03 -19.18 -12.10
CA SER A 599 12.20 -19.55 -11.30
C SER A 599 13.44 -19.62 -12.19
N ARG A 600 14.22 -18.56 -12.13
CA ARG A 600 15.58 -18.41 -12.66
C ARG A 600 16.36 -17.56 -11.67
N GLN A 601 17.69 -17.63 -11.76
CA GLN A 601 18.60 -17.03 -10.78
C GLN A 601 18.24 -15.57 -10.47
N GLY A 602 17.91 -15.27 -9.22
CA GLY A 602 17.72 -13.91 -8.72
C GLY A 602 16.40 -13.22 -9.03
N TYR A 603 15.48 -13.89 -9.74
CA TYR A 603 14.17 -13.36 -10.08
C TYR A 603 14.22 -11.93 -10.69
N VAL A 604 13.20 -11.11 -10.53
CA VAL A 604 13.16 -9.74 -11.07
C VAL A 604 13.69 -8.75 -10.04
N GLY A 605 13.16 -8.80 -8.81
CA GLY A 605 13.48 -7.78 -7.80
C GLY A 605 14.96 -7.78 -7.39
N THR A 606 15.48 -8.94 -7.04
CA THR A 606 16.86 -9.06 -6.55
C THR A 606 17.89 -8.72 -7.63
N ARG A 607 17.68 -9.13 -8.89
CA ARG A 607 18.57 -8.78 -10.02
C ARG A 607 18.65 -7.27 -10.25
N LEU A 608 17.50 -6.59 -10.32
CA LEU A 608 17.46 -5.14 -10.52
C LEU A 608 18.14 -4.38 -9.38
N LEU A 609 17.87 -4.78 -8.13
CA LEU A 609 18.47 -4.13 -6.97
C LEU A 609 19.99 -4.34 -6.91
N LEU A 610 20.47 -5.54 -7.22
CA LEU A 610 21.91 -5.80 -7.26
C LEU A 610 22.62 -5.04 -8.37
N ALA A 611 22.00 -4.87 -9.54
CA ALA A 611 22.53 -4.01 -10.60
C ALA A 611 22.69 -2.55 -10.14
N ALA A 612 21.71 -2.03 -9.41
CA ALA A 612 21.76 -0.70 -8.82
C ALA A 612 22.86 -0.58 -7.73
N LEU A 613 22.86 -1.51 -6.77
CA LEU A 613 23.78 -1.52 -5.64
C LEU A 613 25.23 -1.69 -6.11
N TYR A 614 25.47 -2.52 -7.12
CA TYR A 614 26.80 -2.68 -7.70
C TYR A 614 27.37 -1.33 -8.15
N GLN A 615 26.62 -0.56 -8.93
CA GLN A 615 27.08 0.75 -9.40
C GLN A 615 27.26 1.74 -8.24
N ALA A 616 26.39 1.68 -7.24
CA ALA A 616 26.54 2.51 -6.04
C ALA A 616 27.82 2.16 -5.27
N TYR A 617 28.12 0.88 -5.05
CA TYR A 617 29.36 0.46 -4.38
C TYR A 617 30.62 0.83 -5.18
N ALA A 618 30.60 0.67 -6.50
CA ALA A 618 31.70 1.12 -7.37
C ALA A 618 31.97 2.62 -7.16
N MET A 619 30.91 3.44 -7.17
CA MET A 619 31.03 4.88 -6.92
C MET A 619 31.51 5.22 -5.51
N LEU A 620 31.19 4.42 -4.47
CA LEU A 620 31.73 4.63 -3.13
C LEU A 620 33.25 4.53 -3.10
N GLU A 621 33.79 3.47 -3.73
CA GLU A 621 35.24 3.27 -3.83
C GLU A 621 35.91 4.37 -4.67
N ASP A 622 35.21 4.88 -5.69
CA ASP A 622 35.74 5.91 -6.59
C ASP A 622 35.64 7.35 -6.05
N GLY A 623 34.87 7.61 -4.98
CA GLY A 623 34.80 8.96 -4.41
C GLY A 623 33.50 9.39 -3.76
N CYS A 624 32.38 8.71 -4.02
CA CYS A 624 31.10 9.01 -3.40
C CYS A 624 31.04 8.57 -1.93
N PHE A 625 30.02 9.09 -1.24
CA PHE A 625 29.58 8.62 0.08
C PHE A 625 28.13 8.12 0.02
N PRO A 626 27.71 7.21 0.92
CA PRO A 626 26.36 6.64 0.90
C PRO A 626 25.27 7.70 0.95
N LEU A 627 25.43 8.71 1.83
CA LEU A 627 24.49 9.82 1.95
C LEU A 627 24.44 10.67 0.68
N GLN A 628 25.54 10.85 -0.04
CA GLN A 628 25.56 11.62 -1.28
C GLN A 628 24.72 10.94 -2.37
N ILE A 629 24.90 9.63 -2.56
CA ILE A 629 24.13 8.85 -3.54
C ILE A 629 22.64 8.85 -3.18
N ASP A 630 22.31 8.55 -1.93
CA ASP A 630 20.92 8.53 -1.47
C ASP A 630 20.26 9.92 -1.50
N THR A 631 21.03 10.99 -1.34
CA THR A 631 20.54 12.37 -1.44
C THR A 631 20.31 12.75 -2.91
N ALA A 632 21.22 12.39 -3.82
CA ALA A 632 21.04 12.61 -5.25
C ALA A 632 19.73 11.95 -5.74
N LEU A 633 19.56 10.66 -5.45
CA LEU A 633 18.37 9.90 -5.84
C LEU A 633 17.08 10.49 -5.25
N ARG A 634 17.07 10.91 -3.98
CA ARG A 634 15.87 11.43 -3.30
C ARG A 634 15.53 12.87 -3.67
N ARG A 635 16.50 13.79 -3.62
CA ARG A 635 16.23 15.23 -3.78
C ARG A 635 16.15 15.66 -5.25
N HIS A 636 16.95 15.04 -6.12
CA HIS A 636 17.11 15.50 -7.50
C HIS A 636 16.33 14.62 -8.47
N PHE A 637 16.18 13.33 -8.16
CA PHE A 637 15.45 12.37 -8.99
C PHE A 637 14.16 11.84 -8.37
N HIS A 638 13.84 12.28 -7.15
CA HIS A 638 12.57 12.03 -6.45
C HIS A 638 12.27 10.56 -6.19
N PHE A 639 13.30 9.74 -5.98
CA PHE A 639 13.10 8.42 -5.38
C PHE A 639 12.49 8.60 -4.00
N THR A 640 11.54 7.75 -3.65
CA THR A 640 10.88 7.79 -2.33
C THR A 640 11.81 7.33 -1.20
N ARG A 641 12.89 6.60 -1.54
CA ARG A 641 13.91 6.10 -0.62
C ARG A 641 15.29 6.15 -1.26
N GLY A 642 16.31 6.26 -0.42
CA GLY A 642 17.69 6.04 -0.85
C GLY A 642 17.96 4.56 -1.09
N LEU A 643 19.01 4.26 -1.86
CA LEU A 643 19.39 2.89 -2.18
C LEU A 643 20.08 2.19 -0.99
N PHE A 644 20.95 2.90 -0.27
CA PHE A 644 21.57 2.38 0.94
C PHE A 644 20.58 2.33 2.11
N GLU A 645 19.66 3.28 2.18
CA GLU A 645 18.51 3.21 3.10
C GLU A 645 17.68 1.95 2.84
N LEU A 646 17.44 1.60 1.58
CA LEU A 646 16.71 0.40 1.22
C LEU A 646 17.48 -0.87 1.60
N GLU A 647 18.79 -0.91 1.36
CA GLU A 647 19.62 -2.04 1.79
C GLU A 647 19.61 -2.22 3.31
N ASP A 648 19.67 -1.13 4.09
CA ASP A 648 19.55 -1.19 5.56
C ASP A 648 18.17 -1.72 6.02
N ILE A 649 17.10 -1.47 5.25
CA ILE A 649 15.75 -2.01 5.53
C ILE A 649 15.71 -3.52 5.26
N MET A 650 16.30 -3.96 4.16
CA MET A 650 16.31 -5.37 3.77
C MET A 650 17.26 -6.20 4.66
N GLY A 651 18.38 -5.61 5.04
CA GLY A 651 19.47 -6.23 5.78
C GLY A 651 20.63 -6.60 4.85
N LEU A 652 21.82 -6.09 5.17
CA LEU A 652 23.04 -6.30 4.38
C LEU A 652 23.41 -7.78 4.29
N ASP A 653 23.19 -8.54 5.35
CA ASP A 653 23.44 -9.99 5.39
C ASP A 653 22.49 -10.78 4.48
N VAL A 654 21.22 -10.39 4.40
CA VAL A 654 20.25 -11.01 3.49
C VAL A 654 20.69 -10.79 2.05
N MET A 655 21.14 -9.58 1.73
CA MET A 655 21.66 -9.26 0.39
C MET A 655 22.98 -9.96 0.08
N ALA A 656 23.87 -10.11 1.05
CA ALA A 656 25.09 -10.90 0.88
C ALA A 656 24.79 -12.39 0.67
N MET A 657 23.83 -12.96 1.41
CA MET A 657 23.43 -14.36 1.22
C MET A 657 22.72 -14.59 -0.11
N ALA A 658 21.86 -13.67 -0.54
CA ALA A 658 21.23 -13.72 -1.86
C ALA A 658 22.31 -13.67 -2.96
N ARG A 659 23.24 -12.72 -2.88
CA ARG A 659 24.39 -12.60 -3.79
C ARG A 659 25.22 -13.89 -3.82
N ALA A 660 25.57 -14.45 -2.67
CA ALA A 660 26.34 -15.69 -2.59
C ALA A 660 25.60 -16.88 -3.24
N SER A 661 24.30 -17.00 -2.99
CA SER A 661 23.44 -18.03 -3.58
C SER A 661 23.40 -17.90 -5.11
N MET A 662 23.31 -16.67 -5.60
CA MET A 662 23.31 -16.36 -7.01
C MET A 662 24.67 -16.65 -7.67
N CYS A 663 25.80 -16.27 -7.04
CA CYS A 663 27.14 -16.64 -7.52
C CYS A 663 27.29 -18.16 -7.62
N ALA A 664 26.87 -18.89 -6.58
CA ALA A 664 26.95 -20.35 -6.56
C ALA A 664 26.09 -20.99 -7.66
N ALA A 665 24.94 -20.40 -8.00
CA ALA A 665 24.11 -20.85 -9.11
C ALA A 665 24.77 -20.56 -10.46
N ALA A 666 25.36 -19.37 -10.64
CA ALA A 666 26.08 -19.00 -11.87
C ALA A 666 27.32 -19.88 -12.12
N ALA A 667 28.09 -20.20 -11.07
CA ALA A 667 29.23 -21.12 -11.14
C ALA A 667 28.81 -22.51 -11.64
N ARG A 668 27.69 -23.04 -11.10
CA ARG A 668 27.13 -24.35 -11.49
C ARG A 668 26.66 -24.37 -12.94
N ALA A 669 26.00 -23.30 -13.40
CA ALA A 669 25.55 -23.17 -14.80
C ALA A 669 26.73 -23.19 -15.80
N ASN A 670 27.91 -22.74 -15.38
CA ASN A 670 29.13 -22.76 -16.18
C ASN A 670 29.97 -24.04 -16.00
N GLY A 671 29.41 -25.10 -15.38
CA GLY A 671 30.10 -26.37 -15.19
C GLY A 671 31.25 -26.35 -14.17
N ARG A 672 31.31 -25.35 -13.28
CA ARG A 672 32.32 -25.24 -12.22
C ARG A 672 31.77 -25.70 -10.87
N SER A 673 32.61 -26.33 -10.06
CA SER A 673 32.23 -26.78 -8.72
C SER A 673 32.18 -25.58 -7.76
N PRO A 674 31.07 -25.35 -7.02
CA PRO A 674 30.99 -24.25 -6.07
C PRO A 674 32.01 -24.44 -4.93
N PRO A 675 32.60 -23.36 -4.38
CA PRO A 675 33.53 -23.50 -3.25
C PRO A 675 32.81 -24.11 -2.03
N PRO A 676 33.45 -25.01 -1.27
CA PRO A 676 32.81 -25.68 -0.14
C PRO A 676 32.43 -24.67 0.97
N PRO A 677 31.30 -24.87 1.66
CA PRO A 677 30.92 -24.02 2.79
C PRO A 677 31.93 -24.18 3.93
N LYS A 678 32.75 -23.16 4.17
CA LYS A 678 33.71 -23.17 5.30
C LYS A 678 32.96 -22.99 6.62
N ARG A 679 33.38 -23.75 7.65
CA ARG A 679 32.95 -23.56 9.04
C ARG A 679 33.20 -22.12 9.48
N VAL A 680 32.28 -21.60 10.30
CA VAL A 680 32.28 -20.26 10.89
C VAL A 680 33.68 -19.88 11.41
N GLY A 681 34.28 -18.80 10.86
CA GLY A 681 35.48 -18.17 11.42
C GLY A 681 36.69 -17.97 10.51
N ILE A 682 36.65 -18.33 9.22
CA ILE A 682 37.76 -18.07 8.28
C ILE A 682 37.24 -17.31 7.06
N GLU A 683 37.98 -16.27 6.64
CA GLU A 683 37.62 -15.34 5.56
C GLU A 683 37.06 -16.08 4.32
N PRO A 684 35.91 -15.61 3.77
CA PRO A 684 35.31 -16.23 2.61
C PRO A 684 36.26 -16.11 1.42
N SER A 685 36.64 -17.24 0.82
CA SER A 685 37.15 -17.23 -0.55
C SER A 685 35.96 -16.86 -1.45
N VAL A 686 35.84 -15.57 -1.73
CA VAL A 686 34.79 -14.97 -2.55
C VAL A 686 34.83 -15.60 -3.95
N PRO A 687 33.71 -16.13 -4.48
CA PRO A 687 33.62 -16.48 -5.90
C PRO A 687 34.00 -15.26 -6.76
N SER A 688 34.82 -15.46 -7.79
CA SER A 688 35.33 -14.34 -8.59
C SER A 688 34.17 -13.59 -9.25
N ALA A 689 34.20 -12.25 -9.23
CA ALA A 689 33.21 -11.38 -9.89
C ALA A 689 33.03 -11.68 -11.40
N LEU A 690 34.00 -12.39 -12.01
CA LEU A 690 33.94 -12.96 -13.36
C LEU A 690 32.79 -13.96 -13.60
N GLU A 691 32.27 -14.61 -12.55
CA GLU A 691 31.20 -15.61 -12.68
C GLU A 691 29.80 -14.97 -12.75
N LEU A 692 29.64 -13.78 -12.14
CA LEU A 692 28.42 -12.98 -12.23
C LEU A 692 28.29 -12.27 -13.59
N SER A 693 29.41 -11.89 -14.21
CA SER A 693 29.42 -11.10 -15.45
C SER A 693 28.91 -11.84 -16.68
N ASN A 694 28.95 -13.18 -16.70
CA ASN A 694 28.48 -13.97 -17.84
C ASN A 694 26.96 -14.21 -17.78
N GLY A 695 26.39 -14.32 -16.57
CA GLY A 695 24.96 -14.52 -16.36
C GLY A 695 24.15 -13.22 -16.40
N TRP A 696 24.69 -12.10 -15.89
CA TRP A 696 23.96 -10.83 -15.72
C TRP A 696 24.69 -9.65 -16.36
N CYS A 697 24.06 -8.47 -16.42
CA CYS A 697 24.71 -7.24 -16.90
C CYS A 697 25.60 -6.60 -15.82
N LEU A 698 26.34 -7.41 -15.04
CA LEU A 698 27.26 -6.92 -14.01
C LEU A 698 28.71 -6.88 -14.54
N PRO A 699 29.47 -5.81 -14.28
CA PRO A 699 30.90 -5.76 -14.57
C PRO A 699 31.73 -6.71 -13.69
N SER A 700 33.00 -6.93 -14.06
CA SER A 700 33.89 -7.90 -13.41
C SER A 700 34.65 -7.38 -12.18
N ARG A 701 34.59 -6.08 -11.86
CA ARG A 701 35.25 -5.54 -10.66
C ARG A 701 34.56 -6.04 -9.37
N TYR A 702 35.36 -6.42 -8.38
CA TYR A 702 34.81 -6.81 -7.08
C TYR A 702 34.49 -5.59 -6.21
N VAL A 703 33.22 -5.19 -6.06
CA VAL A 703 32.84 -3.96 -5.30
C VAL A 703 32.22 -4.22 -3.92
N PHE A 704 32.19 -5.47 -3.45
CA PHE A 704 31.48 -5.85 -2.22
C PHE A 704 32.32 -5.75 -0.94
N GLY A 705 33.54 -5.26 -1.00
CA GLY A 705 34.45 -5.21 0.16
C GLY A 705 33.93 -4.35 1.32
N ILE A 706 33.29 -3.21 1.01
CA ILE A 706 32.71 -2.30 2.02
C ILE A 706 31.50 -2.95 2.72
N PRO A 707 30.45 -3.42 2.01
CA PRO A 707 29.31 -4.07 2.66
C PRO A 707 29.73 -5.32 3.46
N ASP A 708 30.67 -6.12 2.97
CA ASP A 708 31.17 -7.28 3.70
C ASP A 708 31.86 -6.90 5.02
N ALA A 709 32.61 -5.79 5.02
CA ALA A 709 33.24 -5.27 6.24
C ALA A 709 32.21 -4.74 7.26
N LEU A 710 31.08 -4.19 6.80
CA LEU A 710 29.97 -3.79 7.67
C LEU A 710 29.29 -5.02 8.29
N ILE A 711 29.04 -6.05 7.48
CA ILE A 711 28.47 -7.33 7.95
C ILE A 711 29.39 -7.97 8.99
N ALA A 712 30.70 -8.03 8.72
CA ALA A 712 31.69 -8.56 9.67
C ALA A 712 31.74 -7.78 10.99
N ALA A 713 31.43 -6.48 10.96
CA ALA A 713 31.31 -5.64 12.15
C ALA A 713 29.96 -5.79 12.89
N GLY A 714 29.04 -6.61 12.38
CA GLY A 714 27.68 -6.78 12.93
C GLY A 714 26.71 -5.64 12.58
N ALA A 715 27.08 -4.77 11.64
CA ALA A 715 26.25 -3.67 11.16
C ALA A 715 25.34 -4.17 10.02
N LEU A 716 24.21 -4.77 10.39
CA LEU A 716 23.26 -5.45 9.48
C LEU A 716 22.07 -4.58 9.06
N GLY A 717 22.14 -3.26 9.26
CA GLY A 717 21.09 -2.31 8.92
C GLY A 717 20.12 -2.03 10.07
N ARG A 718 18.85 -1.77 9.74
CA ARG A 718 17.82 -1.35 10.72
C ARG A 718 17.60 -2.34 11.83
N LYS A 719 17.71 -3.64 11.53
CA LYS A 719 17.49 -4.70 12.52
C LYS A 719 18.52 -4.65 13.65
N THR A 720 19.77 -4.30 13.37
CA THR A 720 20.82 -4.10 14.37
C THR A 720 20.96 -2.64 14.82
N ARG A 721 20.11 -1.74 14.30
CA ARG A 721 20.19 -0.28 14.46
C ARG A 721 21.46 0.36 13.90
N GLU A 722 22.29 -0.42 13.20
CA GLU A 722 23.56 0.01 12.62
C GLU A 722 23.77 -0.73 11.29
N GLY A 723 24.07 0.02 10.23
CA GLY A 723 24.39 -0.43 8.88
C GLY A 723 25.09 0.69 8.12
N TRP A 724 24.63 1.01 6.91
CA TRP A 724 25.02 2.24 6.20
C TRP A 724 24.66 3.50 6.98
N TYR A 725 23.58 3.44 7.74
CA TYR A 725 23.15 4.47 8.66
C TYR A 725 23.06 3.94 10.09
N THR A 726 22.93 4.87 11.04
CA THR A 726 22.60 4.56 12.43
C THR A 726 21.13 4.87 12.67
N TYR A 727 20.43 4.01 13.40
CA TYR A 727 19.01 4.16 13.66
C TYR A 727 18.75 4.31 15.16
N VAL A 728 18.08 5.40 15.52
CA VAL A 728 17.80 5.72 16.93
C VAL A 728 16.31 5.92 17.16
N THR A 729 15.86 5.71 18.39
CA THR A 729 14.49 6.06 18.78
C THR A 729 14.32 7.59 18.84
N PRO A 730 13.10 8.15 18.78
CA PRO A 730 12.88 9.59 18.87
C PRO A 730 13.36 10.19 20.19
N GLN A 731 13.26 9.41 21.27
CA GLN A 731 13.78 9.76 22.60
C GLN A 731 15.32 9.86 22.58
N GLU A 732 15.99 8.84 22.02
CA GLU A 732 17.45 8.83 21.84
C GLU A 732 17.92 9.99 20.95
N ALA A 733 17.21 10.28 19.86
CA ALA A 733 17.51 11.40 18.97
C ALA A 733 17.41 12.75 19.69
N THR A 734 16.36 12.95 20.49
CA THR A 734 16.14 14.17 21.27
C THR A 734 17.24 14.35 22.32
N LEU A 735 17.62 13.27 23.00
CA LEU A 735 18.70 13.29 23.98
C LEU A 735 20.06 13.61 23.32
N ARG A 736 20.36 12.99 22.18
CA ARG A 736 21.57 13.29 21.39
C ARG A 736 21.60 14.75 20.91
N TYR A 737 20.46 15.30 20.47
CA TYR A 737 20.35 16.70 20.09
C TYR A 737 20.66 17.63 21.27
N ARG A 738 20.07 17.36 22.44
CA ARG A 738 20.33 18.12 23.68
C ARG A 738 21.79 18.08 24.11
N LEU A 739 22.46 16.93 23.98
CA LEU A 739 23.88 16.76 24.30
C LEU A 739 24.81 17.47 23.31
N ARG A 740 24.44 17.56 22.02
CA ARG A 740 25.24 18.26 20.99
C ARG A 740 25.03 19.77 20.96
N HIS A 741 23.88 20.26 21.44
CA HIS A 741 23.56 21.67 21.52
C HIS A 741 23.16 22.07 22.94
N PRO A 742 24.11 22.10 23.90
CA PRO A 742 23.81 22.42 25.30
C PRO A 742 23.13 23.79 25.47
N ILE A 743 23.52 24.77 24.65
CA ILE A 743 22.99 26.14 24.66
C ILE A 743 21.53 26.20 24.17
N ALA A 744 21.13 25.31 23.25
CA ALA A 744 19.74 25.22 22.80
C ALA A 744 18.82 24.56 23.84
N SER A 745 19.37 23.81 24.79
CA SER A 745 18.61 23.19 25.89
C SER A 745 18.24 24.19 26.99
N TRP A 746 18.98 25.30 27.13
CA TRP A 746 18.71 26.38 28.10
C TRP A 746 17.58 27.33 27.66
N MET A 747 17.36 27.50 26.36
CA MET A 747 16.28 28.35 25.83
C MET A 747 14.88 27.70 25.84
N TRP A 748 14.79 26.40 26.16
CA TRP A 748 13.55 25.61 26.12
C TRP A 748 13.06 25.16 27.51
N THR A 749 13.32 25.98 28.53
CA THR A 749 12.69 25.89 29.86
C THR A 749 11.89 27.16 30.22
N GLY A 750 11.50 27.96 29.22
CA GLY A 750 10.53 29.04 29.38
C GLY A 750 9.14 28.56 28.98
N SER A 751 8.17 28.67 29.90
CA SER A 751 6.72 28.52 29.70
C SER A 751 6.15 27.09 29.77
N VAL A 752 6.08 26.55 30.99
CA VAL A 752 4.98 25.64 31.37
C VAL A 752 3.77 26.51 31.73
N PRO A 753 2.58 26.34 31.12
CA PRO A 753 1.36 26.93 31.66
C PRO A 753 0.98 26.20 32.94
N SER A 754 1.13 26.88 34.07
CA SER A 754 0.53 26.53 35.34
C SER A 754 -1.00 26.52 35.20
N ASN A 755 -1.63 25.38 35.51
CA ASN A 755 -2.97 25.30 36.10
C ASN A 755 -3.32 23.82 36.41
N LEU A 756 -2.68 23.28 37.45
CA LEU A 756 -3.24 22.19 38.24
C LEU A 756 -3.41 22.72 39.66
N ARG A 757 -4.66 23.03 40.01
CA ARG A 757 -5.09 23.32 41.38
C ARG A 757 -4.87 22.07 42.24
N ALA A 758 -4.00 22.19 43.23
CA ALA A 758 -4.09 21.52 44.53
C ALA A 758 -3.55 22.58 45.52
N GLY A 759 -4.30 23.07 46.51
CA GLY A 759 -4.92 22.26 47.55
C GLY A 759 -3.99 22.23 48.76
N HIS A 760 -3.91 23.37 49.46
CA HIS A 760 -3.52 23.58 50.86
C HIS A 760 -2.10 23.25 51.41
N ALA A 761 -1.56 24.29 52.07
CA ALA A 761 -0.77 24.33 53.33
C ALA A 761 0.59 23.61 53.39
N ALA A 762 1.63 24.05 54.08
CA ALA A 762 2.09 25.28 54.72
C ALA A 762 3.54 24.99 55.22
N GLU A 763 4.29 26.04 55.60
CA GLU A 763 5.47 26.03 56.50
C GLU A 763 6.91 25.89 55.94
N ARG A 764 7.52 27.08 55.72
CA ARG A 764 8.73 27.67 56.34
C ARG A 764 9.93 26.80 56.81
N GLY A 765 11.14 27.30 56.47
CA GLY A 765 12.39 27.21 57.26
C GLY A 765 13.62 26.85 56.41
N SER A 766 14.40 27.80 55.85
CA SER A 766 15.52 28.53 56.48
C SER A 766 16.66 27.66 57.02
N THR A 767 17.83 27.64 56.35
CA THR A 767 19.10 28.23 56.84
C THR A 767 20.30 27.87 55.94
N ALA A 768 21.27 28.78 55.96
CA ALA A 768 22.45 28.88 55.11
C ALA A 768 23.69 28.16 55.68
N GLY A 769 24.73 28.00 54.84
CA GLY A 769 26.10 27.61 55.22
C GLY A 769 26.95 27.35 53.97
N THR A 770 27.53 28.39 53.37
CA THR A 770 28.97 28.77 53.42
C THR A 770 29.88 27.98 52.48
N ALA A 771 30.57 28.77 51.65
CA ALA A 771 31.54 28.38 50.65
C ALA A 771 32.84 27.86 51.27
N ASP A 772 33.55 27.01 50.53
CA ASP A 772 34.99 27.13 50.38
C ASP A 772 35.45 26.56 49.04
N ALA A 773 36.43 27.23 48.47
CA ALA A 773 36.92 27.07 47.12
C ALA A 773 38.35 26.51 47.12
N VAL A 774 38.58 25.61 46.17
CA VAL A 774 39.87 25.28 45.51
C VAL A 774 40.96 24.61 46.35
N GLU A 775 41.20 23.33 46.03
CA GLU A 775 42.57 22.87 45.73
C GLU A 775 42.54 21.72 44.71
N CYS A 776 43.26 21.91 43.60
CA CYS A 776 43.53 20.90 42.58
C CYS A 776 44.65 19.97 43.06
N ALA A 777 44.40 18.67 43.10
CA ALA A 777 45.41 17.63 43.24
C ALA A 777 44.99 16.36 42.47
N PRO A 778 45.94 15.53 42.03
CA PRO A 778 45.94 14.87 40.72
C PRO A 778 45.14 13.56 40.65
N LEU A 779 44.82 13.18 39.41
CA LEU A 779 44.26 11.88 39.01
C LEU A 779 44.91 10.69 39.74
N PRO A 780 44.11 9.83 40.39
CA PRO A 780 44.39 8.41 40.49
C PRO A 780 43.66 7.66 39.39
N SER A 781 44.42 6.77 38.77
CA SER A 781 43.99 5.65 37.95
C SER A 781 42.90 4.80 38.61
N ASP A 782 42.16 4.12 37.74
CA ASP A 782 41.35 2.92 37.99
C ASP A 782 39.88 3.06 38.41
N THR A 783 39.05 2.74 37.41
CA THR A 783 37.94 1.77 37.49
C THR A 783 36.85 1.99 38.53
N SER A 784 35.90 2.87 38.22
CA SER A 784 34.50 2.64 38.60
C SER A 784 33.55 3.45 37.72
N VAL A 785 33.11 2.85 36.61
CA VAL A 785 31.90 3.30 35.91
C VAL A 785 30.70 3.00 36.84
N PRO A 786 29.76 3.94 37.06
CA PRO A 786 28.56 3.67 37.86
C PRO A 786 27.79 2.49 37.25
N ARG A 787 27.54 1.47 38.09
CA ARG A 787 26.84 0.21 37.74
C ARG A 787 25.42 0.42 37.16
N GLU A 788 24.86 1.63 37.21
CA GLU A 788 23.54 1.96 36.64
C GLU A 788 23.56 2.27 35.14
N VAL A 789 24.69 2.65 34.54
CA VAL A 789 24.77 2.88 33.08
C VAL A 789 25.09 1.58 32.32
N ALA A 790 25.76 0.62 32.97
CA ALA A 790 26.06 -0.69 32.39
C ALA A 790 24.84 -1.65 32.36
N SER A 791 23.90 -1.52 33.30
CA SER A 791 22.70 -2.36 33.34
C SER A 791 21.66 -1.99 32.26
N LEU A 792 21.68 -0.73 31.77
CA LEU A 792 20.87 -0.27 30.65
C LEU A 792 21.44 -0.67 29.27
N SER A 793 22.75 -0.91 29.15
CA SER A 793 23.37 -1.34 27.88
C SER A 793 23.26 -2.86 27.64
N ALA A 794 23.21 -3.66 28.72
CA ALA A 794 23.08 -5.12 28.62
C ALA A 794 21.66 -5.59 28.26
N ARG A 795 20.60 -4.86 28.66
CA ARG A 795 19.19 -5.14 28.30
C ARG A 795 18.77 -4.60 26.92
N SER A 796 19.65 -3.88 26.23
CA SER A 796 19.40 -3.20 24.95
C SER A 796 19.93 -3.96 23.72
N ARG A 797 20.86 -4.91 23.92
CA ARG A 797 21.34 -5.77 22.83
C ARG A 797 20.39 -6.97 22.68
N ARG A 798 19.87 -7.18 21.47
CA ARG A 798 18.89 -8.22 21.06
C ARG A 798 17.40 -7.87 21.26
N ARG A 799 17.00 -6.67 20.85
CA ARG A 799 15.61 -6.42 20.46
C ARG A 799 15.59 -6.25 18.95
N TYR A 800 14.92 -7.15 18.24
CA TYR A 800 14.53 -6.96 16.84
C TYR A 800 13.02 -6.72 16.81
N PRO A 801 12.50 -5.59 17.31
CA PRO A 801 11.10 -5.33 17.06
C PRO A 801 10.96 -5.13 15.55
N LEU A 802 9.89 -5.67 14.95
CA LEU A 802 9.33 -5.08 13.73
C LEU A 802 8.78 -3.72 14.11
N VAL A 803 9.70 -2.81 14.41
CA VAL A 803 9.42 -1.42 14.60
C VAL A 803 8.83 -0.96 13.29
N SER A 804 7.57 -0.51 13.32
CA SER A 804 6.98 0.26 12.22
C SER A 804 8.08 1.13 11.63
N LEU A 805 8.31 1.04 10.31
CA LEU A 805 9.44 1.70 9.63
C LEU A 805 9.54 3.21 9.94
N LYS A 806 8.45 3.80 10.46
CA LYS A 806 8.28 5.20 10.85
C LYS A 806 8.80 5.58 12.24
N SER A 807 9.15 4.63 13.12
CA SER A 807 9.47 4.99 14.51
C SER A 807 10.98 5.10 14.81
N LEU A 808 11.85 4.65 13.91
CA LEU A 808 13.29 4.90 14.02
C LEU A 808 13.70 6.09 13.15
N ILE A 809 14.55 6.95 13.71
CA ILE A 809 15.13 8.10 13.02
C ILE A 809 16.48 7.69 12.46
N GLN A 810 16.63 7.82 11.14
CA GLN A 810 17.89 7.60 10.44
C GLN A 810 18.88 8.73 10.76
N GLN A 811 20.10 8.37 11.15
CA GLN A 811 21.22 9.28 11.40
C GLN A 811 22.41 8.90 10.54
N HIS A 812 23.23 9.90 10.22
CA HIS A 812 24.47 9.70 9.47
C HIS A 812 25.45 8.82 10.25
N ASN A 813 26.09 7.86 9.57
CA ASN A 813 27.08 6.97 10.15
C ASN A 813 28.48 7.25 9.59
N TYR A 814 29.25 8.12 10.26
CA TYR A 814 30.60 8.50 9.81
C TYR A 814 31.56 7.30 9.72
N ALA A 815 31.34 6.23 10.49
CA ALA A 815 32.18 5.04 10.41
C ALA A 815 32.14 4.39 9.01
N THR A 816 31.02 4.53 8.30
CA THR A 816 30.88 4.02 6.91
C THR A 816 31.70 4.84 5.92
N GLU A 817 31.78 6.16 6.11
CA GLU A 817 32.60 7.04 5.27
C GLU A 817 34.09 6.77 5.49
N TYR A 818 34.53 6.61 6.74
CA TYR A 818 35.91 6.25 7.06
C TYR A 818 36.31 4.92 6.39
N ARG A 819 35.45 3.89 6.47
CA ARG A 819 35.67 2.61 5.80
C ARG A 819 35.73 2.75 4.27
N THR A 820 34.91 3.62 3.70
CA THR A 820 34.90 3.91 2.27
C THR A 820 36.24 4.52 1.81
N ILE A 821 36.74 5.51 2.55
CA ILE A 821 38.04 6.15 2.31
C ILE A 821 39.18 5.13 2.48
N GLU A 822 39.13 4.33 3.54
CA GLU A 822 40.13 3.30 3.80
C GLU A 822 40.17 2.23 2.70
N CYS A 823 39.01 1.75 2.24
CA CYS A 823 38.91 0.81 1.12
C CYS A 823 39.55 1.39 -0.14
N SER A 824 39.26 2.65 -0.46
CA SER A 824 39.83 3.37 -1.61
C SER A 824 41.36 3.41 -1.53
N LYS A 825 41.91 3.75 -0.34
CA LYS A 825 43.36 3.78 -0.08
C LYS A 825 44.01 2.40 -0.25
N ARG A 826 43.41 1.35 0.34
CA ARG A 826 43.93 -0.03 0.24
C ARG A 826 43.98 -0.52 -1.20
N ARG A 827 42.98 -0.16 -2.01
CA ARG A 827 42.88 -0.50 -3.43
C ARG A 827 43.66 0.43 -4.36
N ARG A 828 44.28 1.49 -3.82
CA ARG A 828 45.00 2.52 -4.60
C ARG A 828 44.11 3.19 -5.68
N VAL A 829 42.82 3.35 -5.37
CA VAL A 829 41.88 4.06 -6.24
C VAL A 829 41.97 5.56 -5.95
N THR A 830 42.23 6.35 -6.98
CA THR A 830 42.21 7.82 -6.88
C THR A 830 40.77 8.30 -6.80
N ARG A 831 40.39 8.81 -5.62
CA ARG A 831 39.04 9.35 -5.40
C ARG A 831 38.81 10.61 -6.23
N ARG A 832 37.60 10.75 -6.80
CA ARG A 832 37.18 11.90 -7.61
C ARG A 832 35.79 12.42 -7.23
N PRO A 833 35.44 13.67 -7.56
CA PRO A 833 34.08 14.17 -7.41
C PRO A 833 33.12 13.54 -8.44
N PHE A 834 31.83 13.53 -8.10
CA PHE A 834 30.75 13.01 -8.94
C PHE A 834 29.66 14.06 -9.11
N ARG A 835 29.14 14.17 -10.33
CA ARG A 835 27.92 14.93 -10.63
C ARG A 835 26.69 14.09 -10.31
N GLU A 836 25.61 14.73 -9.91
CA GLU A 836 24.37 14.05 -9.54
C GLU A 836 23.75 13.29 -10.72
N GLU A 837 23.87 13.85 -11.93
CA GLU A 837 23.44 13.20 -13.17
C GLU A 837 24.23 11.91 -13.43
N GLU A 838 25.54 11.92 -13.20
CA GLU A 838 26.37 10.72 -13.36
C GLU A 838 25.94 9.62 -12.39
N ILE A 839 25.67 9.98 -11.12
CA ILE A 839 25.20 9.03 -10.09
C ILE A 839 23.90 8.36 -10.56
N PHE A 840 22.94 9.16 -11.00
CA PHE A 840 21.65 8.65 -11.46
C PHE A 840 21.78 7.80 -12.72
N GLU A 841 22.50 8.28 -13.73
CA GLU A 841 22.63 7.58 -15.01
C GLU A 841 23.35 6.24 -14.85
N ARG A 842 24.43 6.19 -14.06
CA ARG A 842 25.13 4.93 -13.81
C ARG A 842 24.21 3.89 -13.15
N ILE A 843 23.44 4.30 -12.14
CA ILE A 843 22.52 3.42 -11.43
C ILE A 843 21.34 3.01 -12.33
N VAL A 844 20.62 3.97 -12.88
CA VAL A 844 19.37 3.72 -13.62
C VAL A 844 19.63 3.03 -14.95
N PHE A 845 20.68 3.39 -15.69
CA PHE A 845 20.95 2.73 -16.97
C PHE A 845 21.45 1.29 -16.78
N ALA A 846 22.19 1.00 -15.72
CA ALA A 846 22.53 -0.38 -15.36
C ALA A 846 21.25 -1.18 -15.05
N MET A 847 20.30 -0.61 -14.30
CA MET A 847 19.01 -1.24 -14.05
C MET A 847 18.20 -1.44 -15.33
N VAL A 848 18.13 -0.45 -16.24
CA VAL A 848 17.42 -0.58 -17.54
C VAL A 848 18.04 -1.70 -18.38
N ASN A 849 19.37 -1.80 -18.39
CA ASN A 849 20.08 -2.85 -19.11
C ASN A 849 19.77 -4.24 -18.53
N GLU A 850 19.71 -4.35 -17.21
CA GLU A 850 19.33 -5.57 -16.52
C GLU A 850 17.85 -5.92 -16.76
N ALA A 851 16.95 -4.93 -16.80
CA ALA A 851 15.54 -5.12 -17.14
C ALA A 851 15.37 -5.71 -18.55
N ALA A 852 16.09 -5.17 -19.55
CA ALA A 852 16.07 -5.71 -20.91
C ALA A 852 16.55 -7.17 -20.96
N LYS A 853 17.58 -7.50 -20.17
CA LYS A 853 18.07 -8.88 -20.06
C LYS A 853 17.09 -9.82 -19.35
N ILE A 854 16.46 -9.39 -18.25
CA ILE A 854 15.44 -10.17 -17.53
C ILE A 854 14.28 -10.56 -18.47
N MET A 855 13.85 -9.64 -19.33
CA MET A 855 12.77 -9.93 -20.29
C MET A 855 13.25 -10.79 -21.46
N ALA A 856 14.46 -10.56 -21.97
CA ALA A 856 15.05 -11.42 -23.00
C ALA A 856 15.27 -12.86 -22.51
N ASP A 857 15.60 -13.04 -21.23
CA ASP A 857 15.71 -14.34 -20.58
C ASP A 857 14.33 -15.00 -20.35
N GLY A 858 13.22 -14.30 -20.60
CA GLY A 858 11.85 -14.82 -20.38
C GLY A 858 11.51 -15.04 -18.90
N ILE A 859 12.20 -14.36 -17.97
CA ILE A 859 11.88 -14.43 -16.54
C ILE A 859 10.53 -13.77 -16.26
N ILE A 860 10.28 -12.68 -16.97
CA ILE A 860 9.02 -11.95 -16.94
C ILE A 860 8.62 -11.59 -18.36
N THR A 861 7.31 -11.64 -18.62
CA THR A 861 6.77 -11.45 -19.97
C THR A 861 6.35 -10.02 -20.23
N ASN A 862 6.26 -9.18 -19.21
CA ASN A 862 5.67 -7.84 -19.32
C ASN A 862 6.54 -6.80 -18.62
N ALA A 863 6.95 -5.77 -19.36
CA ALA A 863 7.74 -4.65 -18.84
C ALA A 863 7.02 -3.88 -17.71
N ALA A 864 5.69 -3.88 -17.73
CA ALA A 864 4.90 -3.16 -16.75
C ALA A 864 5.03 -3.76 -15.32
N ASP A 865 5.36 -5.06 -15.20
CA ASP A 865 5.64 -5.68 -13.90
C ASP A 865 7.03 -5.26 -13.36
N ILE A 866 8.00 -5.02 -14.25
CA ILE A 866 9.29 -4.40 -13.89
C ILE A 866 9.06 -2.96 -13.42
N ASP A 867 8.17 -2.22 -14.08
CA ASP A 867 7.78 -0.88 -13.64
C ASP A 867 7.19 -0.90 -12.23
N CYS A 868 6.22 -1.78 -11.96
CA CYS A 868 5.68 -1.98 -10.61
C CYS A 868 6.77 -2.37 -9.60
N THR A 869 7.71 -3.22 -9.99
CA THR A 869 8.84 -3.62 -9.13
C THR A 869 9.73 -2.44 -8.78
N SER A 870 10.07 -1.62 -9.78
CA SER A 870 10.91 -0.44 -9.58
C SER A 870 10.26 0.60 -8.66
N VAL A 871 8.95 0.83 -8.81
CA VAL A 871 8.19 1.83 -8.04
C VAL A 871 7.92 1.34 -6.63
N TYR A 872 7.35 0.15 -6.48
CA TYR A 872 6.89 -0.35 -5.19
C TYR A 872 7.97 -1.10 -4.39
N GLY A 873 8.96 -1.68 -5.06
CA GLY A 873 10.08 -2.36 -4.43
C GLY A 873 11.23 -1.43 -4.08
N PHE A 874 11.65 -0.55 -5.02
CA PHE A 874 12.86 0.27 -4.87
C PHE A 874 12.59 1.76 -4.68
N GLY A 875 11.33 2.18 -4.84
CA GLY A 875 10.94 3.57 -4.62
C GLY A 875 11.16 4.50 -5.79
N PHE A 876 11.27 3.98 -7.03
CA PHE A 876 11.27 4.80 -8.25
C PHE A 876 10.03 5.72 -8.28
N PRO A 877 10.14 6.98 -8.73
CA PRO A 877 9.03 7.93 -8.74
C PRO A 877 7.84 7.43 -9.58
N ALA A 878 6.70 7.16 -8.92
CA ALA A 878 5.50 6.61 -9.56
C ALA A 878 4.94 7.51 -10.69
N TRP A 879 5.06 8.84 -10.55
CA TRP A 879 4.63 9.81 -11.56
C TRP A 879 5.50 9.80 -12.84
N LYS A 880 6.63 9.09 -12.83
CA LYS A 880 7.43 8.76 -14.02
C LYS A 880 7.17 7.36 -14.55
N GLY A 881 6.14 6.66 -14.05
CA GLY A 881 5.61 5.40 -14.55
C GLY A 881 6.37 4.15 -14.14
N GLY A 882 7.68 4.23 -13.93
CA GLY A 882 8.54 3.10 -13.61
C GLY A 882 9.77 3.05 -14.53
N LEU A 883 10.67 2.11 -14.28
CA LEU A 883 11.96 2.02 -14.97
C LEU A 883 11.85 1.85 -16.50
N CYS A 884 11.06 0.90 -16.98
CA CYS A 884 10.85 0.63 -18.40
C CYS A 884 10.00 1.73 -19.05
N TYR A 885 8.94 2.20 -18.38
CA TYR A 885 8.16 3.34 -18.86
C TYR A 885 9.02 4.60 -19.02
N TYR A 886 9.89 4.88 -18.05
CA TYR A 886 10.83 5.98 -18.10
C TYR A 886 11.79 5.84 -19.28
N ALA A 887 12.33 4.64 -19.50
CA ALA A 887 13.20 4.36 -20.64
C ALA A 887 12.49 4.55 -22.00
N ASP A 888 11.22 4.15 -22.08
CA ASP A 888 10.42 4.26 -23.30
C ASP A 888 9.93 5.67 -23.61
N ARG A 889 9.47 6.41 -22.59
CA ARG A 889 8.67 7.64 -22.78
C ARG A 889 9.37 8.92 -22.34
N VAL A 890 10.35 8.84 -21.44
CA VAL A 890 10.96 10.01 -20.80
C VAL A 890 12.40 10.19 -21.25
N ALA A 891 13.24 9.18 -21.09
CA ALA A 891 14.65 9.23 -21.48
C ALA A 891 14.88 8.85 -22.95
N GLY A 892 14.16 7.85 -23.44
CA GLY A 892 14.33 7.28 -24.78
C GLY A 892 15.46 6.25 -24.85
N ILE A 893 15.17 5.09 -25.45
CA ILE A 893 16.11 3.95 -25.55
C ILE A 893 17.41 4.34 -26.26
N ASP A 894 17.32 5.08 -27.36
CA ASP A 894 18.51 5.50 -28.12
C ASP A 894 19.47 6.37 -27.28
N ALA A 895 18.94 7.34 -26.54
CA ALA A 895 19.74 8.20 -25.69
C ALA A 895 20.42 7.40 -24.56
N ILE A 896 19.69 6.45 -23.94
CA ILE A 896 20.23 5.55 -22.92
C ILE A 896 21.38 4.73 -23.49
N VAL A 897 21.18 4.05 -24.63
CA VAL A 897 22.21 3.18 -25.21
C VAL A 897 23.45 3.97 -25.60
N ARG A 898 23.29 5.15 -26.22
CA ARG A 898 24.44 6.02 -26.55
C ARG A 898 25.21 6.45 -25.30
N LYS A 899 24.53 6.88 -24.24
CA LYS A 899 25.20 7.26 -22.98
C LYS A 899 25.88 6.07 -22.31
N MET A 900 25.25 4.90 -22.30
CA MET A 900 25.88 3.68 -21.79
C MET A 900 27.16 3.32 -22.56
N GLN A 901 27.17 3.45 -23.88
CA GLN A 901 28.39 3.25 -24.69
C GLN A 901 29.48 4.28 -24.37
N VAL A 902 29.12 5.51 -24.02
CA VAL A 902 30.07 6.53 -23.55
C VAL A 902 30.66 6.13 -22.20
N TYR A 903 29.82 5.77 -21.21
CA TYR A 903 30.30 5.31 -19.91
C TYR A 903 31.17 4.06 -20.01
N HIS A 904 30.75 3.07 -20.80
CA HIS A 904 31.50 1.84 -21.01
C HIS A 904 32.89 2.11 -21.62
N ARG A 905 32.99 3.03 -22.58
CA ARG A 905 34.29 3.43 -23.17
C ARG A 905 35.15 4.25 -22.20
N ALA A 906 34.54 5.14 -21.42
CA ALA A 906 35.26 6.04 -20.53
C ALA A 906 35.74 5.36 -19.24
N LEU A 907 34.94 4.45 -18.69
CA LEU A 907 35.22 3.75 -17.42
C LEU A 907 35.82 2.35 -17.63
N GLY A 908 35.61 1.76 -18.80
CA GLY A 908 36.04 0.39 -19.10
C GLY A 908 35.00 -0.67 -18.73
N SER A 909 35.20 -1.89 -19.27
CA SER A 909 34.29 -3.02 -19.10
C SER A 909 34.25 -3.60 -17.69
N GLU A 910 35.26 -3.32 -16.87
CA GLU A 910 35.31 -3.76 -15.47
C GLU A 910 34.44 -2.90 -14.55
N GLU A 911 34.07 -1.69 -14.99
CA GLU A 911 33.37 -0.69 -14.17
C GLU A 911 31.91 -0.47 -14.56
N PHE A 912 31.63 -0.41 -15.87
CA PHE A 912 30.30 -0.13 -16.38
C PHE A 912 29.93 -1.11 -17.50
N PRO A 913 28.73 -1.73 -17.44
CA PRO A 913 28.38 -2.76 -18.40
C PRO A 913 28.11 -2.17 -19.79
N ALA A 914 28.45 -2.94 -20.83
CA ALA A 914 28.00 -2.62 -22.18
C ALA A 914 26.48 -2.85 -22.30
N PRO A 915 25.79 -2.13 -23.21
CA PRO A 915 24.39 -2.42 -23.52
C PRO A 915 24.20 -3.87 -23.97
N CYS A 916 23.26 -4.58 -23.36
CA CYS A 916 22.95 -5.97 -23.70
C CYS A 916 22.40 -6.07 -25.14
N SER A 917 22.38 -7.29 -25.69
CA SER A 917 21.89 -7.53 -27.05
C SER A 917 20.46 -7.03 -27.27
N ALA A 918 19.56 -7.30 -26.32
CA ALA A 918 18.17 -6.86 -26.40
C ALA A 918 18.05 -5.34 -26.48
N LEU A 919 18.75 -4.60 -25.61
CA LEU A 919 18.69 -3.14 -25.62
C LEU A 919 19.30 -2.52 -26.89
N ARG A 920 20.36 -3.14 -27.45
CA ARG A 920 20.94 -2.74 -28.74
C ARG A 920 19.99 -3.02 -29.90
N GLU A 921 19.28 -4.14 -29.88
CA GLU A 921 18.26 -4.47 -30.87
C GLU A 921 17.10 -3.47 -30.82
N MET A 922 16.67 -3.09 -29.61
CA MET A 922 15.65 -2.06 -29.43
C MET A 922 16.08 -0.73 -30.06
N GLN A 923 17.32 -0.29 -29.79
CA GLN A 923 17.87 0.91 -30.43
C GLN A 923 17.89 0.78 -31.97
N ALA A 924 18.43 -0.32 -32.49
CA ALA A 924 18.58 -0.52 -33.93
C ALA A 924 17.25 -0.53 -34.68
N LYS A 925 16.20 -1.07 -34.05
CA LYS A 925 14.85 -1.18 -34.64
C LYS A 925 13.91 -0.02 -34.27
N GLY A 926 14.36 0.95 -33.46
CA GLY A 926 13.50 2.00 -32.93
C GLY A 926 12.36 1.47 -32.05
N MET A 927 12.57 0.32 -31.40
CA MET A 927 11.59 -0.34 -30.56
C MET A 927 11.70 0.12 -29.10
N THR A 928 10.56 0.08 -28.42
CA THR A 928 10.39 0.28 -26.98
C THR A 928 10.21 -1.05 -26.24
N PHE A 929 10.35 -1.07 -24.91
CA PHE A 929 10.08 -2.26 -24.09
C PHE A 929 8.68 -2.79 -24.37
N GLY A 930 7.69 -1.90 -24.47
CA GLY A 930 6.31 -2.26 -24.78
C GLY A 930 6.04 -2.70 -26.23
N SER A 931 6.99 -2.57 -27.15
CA SER A 931 6.83 -3.03 -28.55
C SER A 931 7.64 -4.28 -28.88
N MET A 932 8.83 -4.44 -28.28
CA MET A 932 9.70 -5.60 -28.52
C MET A 932 9.16 -6.87 -27.85
N PHE A 933 8.57 -6.74 -26.67
CA PHE A 933 8.15 -7.87 -25.83
C PHE A 933 6.63 -7.95 -25.69
N ARG A 934 5.92 -7.59 -26.76
CA ARG A 934 4.46 -7.49 -26.77
C ARG A 934 3.78 -8.82 -27.08
#